data_AF-A0AA43IIX9-F1
#
_entry.id   AF-A0AA43IIX9-F1
#
_cell.length_a   1.000
_cell.length_b   1.000
_cell.length_c   1.000
_cell.angle_alpha   90.00
_cell.angle_beta   90.00
_cell.angle_gamma   90.00
#
_symmetry.space_group_name_H-M   'P 1'
#
loop_
_entity.id
_entity.type
_entity.pdbx_description
1 polymer ?
#
loop_
_entity_poly.entity_id
_entity_poly.type
_entity_poly.pdbx_seq_one_letter_code
_entity_poly.pdbx_strand_id
1 'polypeptide(L)'
;MRLKFLVYLVPVLLTACSAEKKAHKAFQYGKYQNALEIYKKILAGSPNNGQANYFVAESYRLSNRIKEAEPYYAHAGGRGLDRDSIQFYYSQSLKANGKYAESKAQLEELLARTTINALKDRAKGEIDGLDYLSKLDEKPSYYRIKNMELINTPAAEYSPVFLNGELYFTSSRTNDKIYEATGTPFTDIYKVASRGANVDLATVAALPSGINSESINDGCATFSPDGKTMIFAKGNSGKRKGTNDVDLYISRYRNNIWSDPIRININQPEAWDSAPAFSPDGRTLYFASNRKGGYGGTDLYSAQMDTRGRFSRVRNLGPEINTPGNENFPYMAEDAKLYFSSDEHPGYGGLDLFVVKRANAKTVIENLGQPINSTGDDFAIFLFGPDRGFFTSNREGGKGDDDIYTFVNEDPNLKVVNYYLQGITYMQDKENKRQILPNTKVSMLDERGELMQDFVTGNDGKFLFRVYENEDYNMVGESDGYLVKRQAYTTKGKSVDPSTLKDLVTNIVLDTLLILDKIEINKIFALENIYYDFNKYDIREDAATELDKLVQLLIDNPEIKIELGSHTDSIDDNSYNLQLSQRRAESAVRYIVQHGIAPDRLVAKGYGEEKPIARNTNPDGTDNPVGRQKNRRTEFKILEIGVIPKTLESEDVFDEDKYFRNDGN
;
A
#
# COMPACT_ATOMS: atom_id res chain seq x y z
N MET A 1 -47.85 14.46 73.84
CA MET A 1 -48.47 13.99 72.58
C MET A 1 -47.59 14.52 71.43
N ARG A 2 -47.20 13.61 70.53
CA ARG A 2 -46.54 13.73 69.21
C ARG A 2 -46.44 15.16 68.63
N LEU A 3 -45.37 15.59 67.95
CA LEU A 3 -44.90 15.02 66.68
C LEU A 3 -43.53 15.64 66.30
N LYS A 4 -42.49 14.82 66.11
CA LYS A 4 -41.24 15.21 65.41
C LYS A 4 -41.48 15.01 63.92
N PHE A 5 -41.43 16.07 63.11
CA PHE A 5 -41.33 15.93 61.65
C PHE A 5 -39.85 16.05 61.25
N LEU A 6 -39.35 14.92 60.76
CA LEU A 6 -38.02 14.70 60.23
C LEU A 6 -37.97 15.30 58.81
N VAL A 7 -37.15 16.31 58.60
CA VAL A 7 -36.81 16.80 57.25
C VAL A 7 -35.81 15.82 56.65
N TYR A 8 -36.29 14.91 55.80
CA TYR A 8 -35.42 14.14 54.91
C TYR A 8 -34.93 15.09 53.81
N LEU A 9 -33.73 15.62 54.01
CA LEU A 9 -32.97 16.33 53.00
C LEU A 9 -32.63 15.32 51.89
N VAL A 10 -33.13 15.56 50.68
CA VAL A 10 -32.86 14.79 49.45
C VAL A 10 -31.38 14.94 49.07
N PRO A 11 -30.53 13.89 49.14
CA PRO A 11 -29.15 13.95 48.63
C PRO A 11 -29.04 13.43 47.19
N VAL A 12 -30.13 12.93 46.60
CA VAL A 12 -30.08 12.09 45.39
C VAL A 12 -29.78 12.89 44.10
N LEU A 13 -30.06 14.20 44.06
CA LEU A 13 -29.87 15.02 42.86
C LEU A 13 -28.44 15.58 42.68
N LEU A 14 -27.68 15.79 43.76
CA LEU A 14 -26.32 16.35 43.68
C LEU A 14 -25.26 15.30 43.35
N THR A 15 -25.47 14.04 43.75
CA THR A 15 -24.53 12.94 43.51
C THR A 15 -24.53 12.47 42.05
N ALA A 16 -25.70 12.45 41.40
CA ALA A 16 -25.87 12.02 40.01
C ALA A 16 -25.06 12.90 39.02
N CYS A 17 -25.09 14.22 39.20
CA CYS A 17 -24.34 15.17 38.36
C CYS A 17 -22.80 15.02 38.52
N SER A 18 -22.33 14.55 39.67
CA SER A 18 -20.89 14.29 39.89
C SER A 18 -20.41 12.99 39.23
N ALA A 19 -21.24 11.94 39.27
CA ALA A 19 -20.93 10.64 38.69
C ALA A 19 -20.87 10.72 37.16
N GLU A 20 -21.81 11.43 36.53
CA GLU A 20 -21.86 11.64 35.10
C GLU A 20 -20.63 12.41 34.57
N LYS A 21 -20.22 13.49 35.26
CA LYS A 21 -18.98 14.22 34.93
C LYS A 21 -17.74 13.34 35.01
N LYS A 22 -17.68 12.45 36.00
CA LYS A 22 -16.58 11.49 36.15
C LYS A 22 -16.57 10.47 35.01
N ALA A 23 -17.74 9.92 34.66
CA ALA A 23 -17.89 8.95 33.57
C ALA A 23 -17.52 9.56 32.21
N HIS A 24 -18.02 10.76 31.92
CA HIS A 24 -17.70 11.49 30.70
C HIS A 24 -16.20 11.79 30.58
N LYS A 25 -15.55 12.21 31.68
CA LYS A 25 -14.11 12.42 31.71
C LYS A 25 -13.34 11.11 31.46
N ALA A 26 -13.77 9.99 32.03
CA ALA A 26 -13.17 8.69 31.77
C ALA A 26 -13.28 8.30 30.29
N PHE A 27 -14.47 8.50 29.69
CA PHE A 27 -14.73 8.27 28.28
C PHE A 27 -13.80 9.11 27.37
N GLN A 28 -13.65 10.40 27.64
CA GLN A 28 -12.76 11.30 26.89
C GLN A 28 -11.28 10.90 26.95
N TYR A 29 -10.86 10.16 27.98
CA TYR A 29 -9.50 9.63 28.10
C TYR A 29 -9.36 8.20 27.59
N GLY A 30 -10.34 7.67 26.86
CA GLY A 30 -10.32 6.30 26.34
C GLY A 30 -10.48 5.21 27.41
N LYS A 31 -10.87 5.58 28.64
CA LYS A 31 -11.07 4.62 29.76
C LYS A 31 -12.47 4.03 29.70
N TYR A 32 -12.78 3.38 28.59
CA TYR A 32 -14.14 2.96 28.24
C TYR A 32 -14.74 1.98 29.25
N GLN A 33 -13.96 1.03 29.78
CA GLN A 33 -14.44 0.13 30.83
C GLN A 33 -14.89 0.90 32.09
N ASN A 34 -14.12 1.89 32.52
CA ASN A 34 -14.45 2.70 33.69
C ASN A 34 -15.70 3.56 33.43
N ALA A 35 -15.81 4.18 32.26
CA ALA A 35 -16.99 4.94 31.87
C ALA A 35 -18.25 4.06 31.86
N LEU A 36 -18.15 2.88 31.26
CA LEU A 36 -19.21 1.87 31.17
C LEU A 36 -19.72 1.45 32.56
N GLU A 37 -18.84 1.15 33.51
CA GLU A 37 -19.23 0.76 34.86
C GLU A 37 -20.00 1.85 35.60
N ILE A 38 -19.65 3.13 35.38
CA ILE A 38 -20.34 4.26 36.00
C ILE A 38 -21.70 4.48 35.33
N TYR A 39 -21.77 4.51 34.00
CA TYR A 39 -23.03 4.71 33.29
C TYR A 39 -24.02 3.56 33.50
N LYS A 40 -23.57 2.31 33.59
CA LYS A 40 -24.46 1.18 33.95
C LYS A 40 -25.10 1.34 35.32
N LYS A 41 -24.40 1.90 36.31
CA LYS A 41 -24.98 2.21 37.62
C LYS A 41 -26.05 3.30 37.54
N ILE A 42 -25.87 4.29 36.64
CA ILE A 42 -26.89 5.30 36.35
C ILE A 42 -28.12 4.63 35.72
N LEU A 43 -27.91 3.76 34.72
CA LEU A 43 -29.00 3.05 34.03
C LEU A 43 -29.78 2.11 34.95
N ALA A 44 -29.16 1.54 35.99
CA ALA A 44 -29.87 0.73 36.99
C ALA A 44 -30.99 1.50 37.69
N GLY A 45 -30.85 2.82 37.87
CA GLY A 45 -31.89 3.69 38.43
C GLY A 45 -32.69 4.46 37.37
N SER A 46 -32.26 4.47 36.12
CA SER A 46 -32.91 5.20 35.02
C SER A 46 -32.66 4.51 33.67
N PRO A 47 -33.31 3.34 33.41
CA PRO A 47 -33.01 2.51 32.25
C PRO A 47 -33.19 3.21 30.89
N ASN A 48 -34.13 4.17 30.82
CA ASN A 48 -34.43 4.92 29.59
C ASN A 48 -33.63 6.23 29.46
N ASN A 49 -32.57 6.42 30.26
CA ASN A 49 -31.71 7.60 30.11
C ASN A 49 -30.91 7.48 28.80
N GLY A 50 -31.34 8.20 27.76
CA GLY A 50 -30.76 8.07 26.43
C GLY A 50 -29.29 8.48 26.34
N GLN A 51 -28.84 9.46 27.14
CA GLN A 51 -27.46 9.91 27.11
C GLN A 51 -26.53 8.91 27.78
N ALA A 52 -26.97 8.31 28.89
CA ALA A 52 -26.24 7.22 29.52
C ALA A 52 -26.19 5.97 28.62
N ASN A 53 -27.29 5.62 27.95
CA ASN A 53 -27.32 4.54 26.96
C ASN A 53 -26.33 4.79 25.81
N TYR A 54 -26.30 6.02 25.26
CA TYR A 54 -25.33 6.40 24.24
C TYR A 54 -23.89 6.16 24.69
N PHE A 55 -23.49 6.64 25.87
CA PHE A 55 -22.11 6.46 26.32
C PHE A 55 -21.77 5.02 26.67
N VAL A 56 -22.73 4.19 27.10
CA VAL A 56 -22.50 2.74 27.25
C VAL A 56 -22.29 2.10 25.88
N ALA A 57 -23.15 2.40 24.91
CA ALA A 57 -23.05 1.88 23.55
C ALA A 57 -21.73 2.26 22.87
N GLU A 58 -21.33 3.52 22.96
CA GLU A 58 -20.05 4.01 22.42
C GLU A 58 -18.85 3.44 23.18
N SER A 59 -18.94 3.26 24.51
CA SER A 59 -17.86 2.63 25.27
C SER A 59 -17.63 1.20 24.79
N TYR A 60 -18.72 0.46 24.53
CA TYR A 60 -18.66 -0.86 23.94
C TYR A 60 -18.06 -0.84 22.54
N ARG A 61 -18.56 0.01 21.63
CA ARG A 61 -18.05 0.15 20.26
C ARG A 61 -16.56 0.50 20.21
N LEU A 62 -16.13 1.53 20.93
CA LEU A 62 -14.75 2.05 20.93
C LEU A 62 -13.75 1.14 21.65
N SER A 63 -14.21 0.05 22.26
CA SER A 63 -13.36 -0.96 22.89
C SER A 63 -13.55 -2.34 22.27
N ASN A 64 -13.96 -2.38 21.00
CA ASN A 64 -14.15 -3.58 20.18
C ASN A 64 -15.17 -4.60 20.72
N ARG A 65 -16.25 -4.12 21.35
CA ARG A 65 -17.32 -4.94 21.95
C ARG A 65 -18.68 -4.53 21.39
N ILE A 66 -18.76 -4.41 20.07
CA ILE A 66 -19.92 -3.79 19.40
C ILE A 66 -21.20 -4.63 19.53
N LYS A 67 -21.08 -5.96 19.69
CA LYS A 67 -22.23 -6.85 19.88
C LYS A 67 -23.02 -6.47 21.13
N GLU A 68 -22.33 -6.13 22.22
CA GLU A 68 -22.93 -5.71 23.48
C GLU A 68 -23.53 -4.31 23.44
N ALA A 69 -23.22 -3.51 22.43
CA ALA A 69 -23.73 -2.14 22.27
C ALA A 69 -25.18 -2.10 21.80
N GLU A 70 -25.66 -3.15 21.11
CA GLU A 70 -26.99 -3.21 20.48
C GLU A 70 -28.14 -2.77 21.39
N PRO A 71 -28.36 -3.36 22.59
CA PRO A 71 -29.49 -2.97 23.43
C PRO A 71 -29.39 -1.53 23.93
N TYR A 72 -28.19 -0.95 23.99
CA TYR A 72 -27.98 0.41 24.45
C TYR A 72 -28.18 1.41 23.31
N TYR A 73 -27.74 1.10 22.08
CA TYR A 73 -28.03 1.93 20.91
C TYR A 73 -29.54 2.04 20.65
N ALA A 74 -30.29 0.96 20.84
CA ALA A 74 -31.75 0.96 20.73
C ALA A 74 -32.44 1.99 21.65
N HIS A 75 -31.77 2.39 22.74
CA HIS A 75 -32.26 3.37 23.71
C HIS A 75 -31.42 4.66 23.75
N ALA A 76 -30.41 4.80 22.88
CA ALA A 76 -29.51 5.93 22.86
C ALA A 76 -30.18 7.18 22.28
N GLY A 77 -29.88 8.34 22.86
CA GLY A 77 -30.40 9.61 22.36
C GLY A 77 -30.35 10.71 23.41
N GLY A 78 -30.72 11.92 23.03
CA GLY A 78 -30.67 13.06 23.94
C GLY A 78 -30.32 14.34 23.23
N ARG A 79 -30.29 15.44 23.99
CA ARG A 79 -29.95 16.76 23.45
C ARG A 79 -28.45 16.82 23.15
N GLY A 80 -28.10 17.24 21.93
CA GLY A 80 -26.71 17.45 21.52
C GLY A 80 -25.97 16.19 21.07
N LEU A 81 -26.65 15.05 20.97
CA LEU A 81 -26.09 13.83 20.38
C LEU A 81 -26.48 13.74 18.90
N ASP A 82 -25.55 13.22 18.09
CA ASP A 82 -25.79 12.99 16.67
C ASP A 82 -26.66 11.74 16.47
N ARG A 83 -27.91 11.96 16.05
CA ARG A 83 -28.88 10.89 15.82
C ARG A 83 -28.52 10.02 14.62
N ASP A 84 -27.88 10.60 13.61
CA ASP A 84 -27.54 9.87 12.40
C ASP A 84 -26.39 8.89 12.67
N SER A 85 -25.35 9.32 13.40
CA SER A 85 -24.30 8.41 13.89
C SER A 85 -24.84 7.32 14.83
N ILE A 86 -25.76 7.67 15.74
CA ILE A 86 -26.41 6.68 16.63
C ILE A 86 -27.10 5.59 15.80
N GLN A 87 -27.89 5.97 14.80
CA GLN A 87 -28.61 5.00 13.98
C GLN A 87 -27.67 4.15 13.12
N PHE A 88 -26.61 4.75 12.56
CA PHE A 88 -25.60 4.01 11.82
C PHE A 88 -24.88 2.98 12.72
N TYR A 89 -24.42 3.35 13.91
CA TYR A 89 -23.77 2.38 14.78
C TYR A 89 -24.73 1.38 15.42
N TYR A 90 -26.01 1.73 15.54
CA TYR A 90 -27.05 0.77 15.87
C TYR A 90 -27.16 -0.33 14.81
N SER A 91 -27.22 0.05 13.52
CA SER A 91 -27.27 -0.94 12.43
C SER A 91 -26.03 -1.83 12.41
N GLN A 92 -24.84 -1.29 12.70
CA GLN A 92 -23.62 -2.07 12.81
C GLN A 92 -23.65 -3.06 13.98
N SER A 93 -24.17 -2.66 15.14
CA SER A 93 -24.34 -3.59 16.27
C SER A 93 -25.37 -4.69 16.01
N LEU A 94 -26.42 -4.41 15.21
CA LEU A 94 -27.38 -5.41 14.75
C LEU A 94 -26.71 -6.41 13.79
N LYS A 95 -25.91 -5.92 12.83
CA LYS A 95 -25.14 -6.74 11.89
C LYS A 95 -24.19 -7.69 12.63
N ALA A 96 -23.43 -7.17 13.61
CA ALA A 96 -22.53 -7.98 14.45
C ALA A 96 -23.27 -9.07 15.27
N ASN A 97 -24.56 -8.86 15.58
CA ASN A 97 -25.42 -9.87 16.21
C ASN A 97 -26.14 -10.79 15.18
N GLY A 98 -25.78 -10.73 13.90
CA GLY A 98 -26.39 -11.51 12.83
C GLY A 98 -27.82 -11.07 12.44
N LYS A 99 -28.29 -9.92 12.94
CA LYS A 99 -29.63 -9.38 12.68
C LYS A 99 -29.66 -8.54 11.41
N TYR A 100 -29.28 -9.14 10.28
CA TYR A 100 -29.07 -8.44 9.01
C TYR A 100 -30.30 -7.70 8.49
N ALA A 101 -31.50 -8.30 8.61
CA ALA A 101 -32.73 -7.65 8.16
C ALA A 101 -33.06 -6.38 8.96
N GLU A 102 -32.84 -6.42 10.28
CA GLU A 102 -33.05 -5.27 11.17
C GLU A 102 -31.98 -4.19 10.93
N SER A 103 -30.73 -4.61 10.73
CA SER A 103 -29.62 -3.73 10.34
C SER A 103 -29.94 -2.98 9.04
N LYS A 104 -30.35 -3.71 7.99
CA LYS A 104 -30.74 -3.13 6.70
C LYS A 104 -31.87 -2.12 6.85
N ALA A 105 -32.90 -2.44 7.63
CA ALA A 105 -34.02 -1.52 7.88
C ALA A 105 -33.57 -0.20 8.53
N GLN A 106 -32.63 -0.25 9.49
CA GLN A 106 -32.06 0.96 10.10
C GLN A 106 -31.25 1.80 9.10
N LEU A 107 -30.50 1.14 8.21
CA LEU A 107 -29.72 1.81 7.16
C LEU A 107 -30.62 2.46 6.10
N GLU A 108 -31.69 1.80 5.68
CA GLU A 108 -32.65 2.35 4.72
C GLU A 108 -33.38 3.58 5.28
N GLU A 109 -33.76 3.54 6.56
CA GLU A 109 -34.34 4.70 7.24
C GLU A 109 -33.34 5.85 7.34
N LEU A 110 -32.08 5.55 7.72
CA LEU A 110 -31.00 6.53 7.78
C LEU A 110 -30.77 7.19 6.41
N LEU A 111 -30.67 6.38 5.35
CA LEU A 111 -30.45 6.84 3.98
C LEU A 111 -31.57 7.77 3.48
N ALA A 112 -32.82 7.47 3.84
CA ALA A 112 -33.97 8.28 3.48
C ALA A 112 -34.02 9.64 4.19
N ARG A 113 -33.44 9.73 5.39
CA ARG A 113 -33.54 10.92 6.27
C ARG A 113 -32.29 11.79 6.29
N THR A 114 -31.10 11.20 6.30
CA THR A 114 -29.86 11.95 6.51
C THR A 114 -29.61 12.95 5.37
N THR A 115 -28.96 14.05 5.70
CA THR A 115 -28.52 15.06 4.71
C THR A 115 -27.01 15.04 4.49
N ILE A 116 -26.29 14.18 5.22
CA ILE A 116 -24.83 14.08 5.16
C ILE A 116 -24.46 13.10 4.04
N ASN A 117 -23.93 13.61 2.93
CA ASN A 117 -23.60 12.78 1.75
C ASN A 117 -22.65 11.63 2.09
N ALA A 118 -21.59 11.89 2.86
CA ALA A 118 -20.66 10.84 3.28
C ALA A 118 -21.38 9.69 4.02
N LEU A 119 -22.37 10.00 4.86
CA LEU A 119 -23.12 8.98 5.57
C LEU A 119 -24.12 8.25 4.67
N LYS A 120 -24.68 8.92 3.64
CA LYS A 120 -25.48 8.25 2.61
C LYS A 120 -24.66 7.22 1.86
N ASP A 121 -23.45 7.59 1.46
CA ASP A 121 -22.56 6.71 0.70
C ASP A 121 -22.17 5.48 1.55
N ARG A 122 -21.83 5.68 2.82
CA ARG A 122 -21.58 4.58 3.77
C ARG A 122 -22.80 3.69 3.98
N ALA A 123 -23.97 4.28 4.25
CA ALA A 123 -25.19 3.52 4.47
C ALA A 123 -25.60 2.70 3.23
N LYS A 124 -25.42 3.27 2.04
CA LYS A 124 -25.63 2.56 0.77
C LYS A 124 -24.62 1.43 0.59
N GLY A 125 -23.34 1.66 0.87
CA GLY A 125 -22.30 0.63 0.81
C GLY A 125 -22.60 -0.57 1.72
N GLU A 126 -23.04 -0.31 2.95
CA GLU A 126 -23.47 -1.36 3.88
C GLU A 126 -24.71 -2.11 3.40
N ILE A 127 -25.72 -1.42 2.86
CA ILE A 127 -26.90 -2.06 2.27
C ILE A 127 -26.49 -2.97 1.10
N ASP A 128 -25.67 -2.46 0.19
CA ASP A 128 -25.18 -3.22 -0.97
C ASP A 128 -24.36 -4.44 -0.50
N GLY A 129 -23.59 -4.29 0.59
CA GLY A 129 -22.84 -5.37 1.23
C GLY A 129 -23.74 -6.45 1.84
N LEU A 130 -24.79 -6.06 2.57
CA LEU A 130 -25.77 -6.99 3.12
C LEU A 130 -26.51 -7.78 2.02
N ASP A 131 -26.82 -7.12 0.89
CA ASP A 131 -27.42 -7.79 -0.28
C ASP A 131 -26.43 -8.74 -0.97
N TYR A 132 -25.13 -8.42 -0.93
CA TYR A 132 -24.07 -9.24 -1.48
C TYR A 132 -23.83 -10.55 -0.72
N LEU A 133 -24.17 -10.62 0.59
CA LEU A 133 -23.96 -11.82 1.42
C LEU A 133 -24.61 -13.08 0.82
N SER A 134 -25.82 -12.95 0.27
CA SER A 134 -26.51 -14.07 -0.40
C SER A 134 -25.69 -14.67 -1.55
N LYS A 135 -24.95 -13.83 -2.30
CA LYS A 135 -24.09 -14.26 -3.40
C LYS A 135 -22.76 -14.84 -2.90
N LEU A 136 -22.30 -14.43 -1.72
CA LEU A 136 -21.15 -15.06 -1.08
C LEU A 136 -21.48 -16.48 -0.63
N ASP A 137 -22.67 -16.67 -0.07
CA ASP A 137 -23.14 -17.97 0.42
C ASP A 137 -23.38 -18.99 -0.70
N GLU A 138 -23.65 -18.52 -1.93
CA GLU A 138 -23.75 -19.37 -3.13
C GLU A 138 -22.39 -19.92 -3.60
N LYS A 139 -21.27 -19.30 -3.19
CA LYS A 139 -19.94 -19.77 -3.60
C LYS A 139 -19.54 -21.00 -2.78
N PRO A 140 -19.11 -22.09 -3.43
CA PRO A 140 -18.60 -23.24 -2.70
C PRO A 140 -17.35 -22.84 -1.91
N SER A 141 -17.36 -23.13 -0.61
CA SER A 141 -16.19 -22.98 0.23
C SER A 141 -15.43 -24.28 0.32
N TYR A 142 -14.12 -24.20 0.10
CA TYR A 142 -13.18 -25.32 0.28
C TYR A 142 -12.38 -25.19 1.57
N TYR A 143 -12.68 -24.18 2.39
CA TYR A 143 -11.98 -23.97 3.65
C TYR A 143 -12.55 -24.87 4.75
N ARG A 144 -11.66 -25.48 5.53
CA ARG A 144 -11.97 -26.11 6.81
C ARG A 144 -11.17 -25.43 7.89
N ILE A 145 -11.84 -25.03 8.98
CA ILE A 145 -11.22 -24.34 10.11
C ILE A 145 -11.22 -25.21 11.37
N LYS A 146 -10.31 -24.91 12.30
CA LYS A 146 -10.26 -25.53 13.63
C LYS A 146 -9.73 -24.53 14.66
N ASN A 147 -10.41 -24.43 15.81
CA ASN A 147 -9.92 -23.64 16.94
C ASN A 147 -8.63 -24.27 17.51
N MET A 148 -7.64 -23.43 17.84
CA MET A 148 -6.39 -23.87 18.45
C MET A 148 -6.53 -24.00 19.98
N GLU A 149 -7.47 -24.83 20.43
CA GLU A 149 -7.92 -24.95 21.83
C GLU A 149 -6.79 -25.15 22.85
N LEU A 150 -5.68 -25.74 22.41
CA LEU A 150 -4.50 -26.01 23.22
C LEU A 150 -3.75 -24.74 23.61
N ILE A 151 -3.66 -23.73 22.73
CA ILE A 151 -3.00 -22.45 23.02
C ILE A 151 -3.97 -21.38 23.48
N ASN A 152 -5.22 -21.42 23.02
CA ASN A 152 -6.25 -20.46 23.41
C ASN A 152 -6.60 -20.63 24.90
N THR A 153 -7.02 -19.55 25.53
CA THR A 153 -7.37 -19.43 26.94
C THR A 153 -8.66 -18.60 27.05
N PRO A 154 -9.20 -18.35 28.26
CA PRO A 154 -10.27 -17.37 28.42
C PRO A 154 -9.85 -15.91 28.16
N ALA A 155 -8.55 -15.65 27.96
CA ALA A 155 -8.02 -14.34 27.59
C ALA A 155 -8.07 -14.13 26.07
N ALA A 156 -7.39 -13.09 25.57
CA ALA A 156 -7.21 -12.90 24.13
C ALA A 156 -5.92 -13.59 23.66
N GLU A 157 -5.98 -14.25 22.51
CA GLU A 157 -4.89 -14.83 21.75
C GLU A 157 -5.04 -14.44 20.27
N TYR A 158 -4.13 -13.61 19.75
CA TYR A 158 -4.31 -13.06 18.41
C TYR A 158 -3.01 -12.75 17.67
N SER A 159 -3.16 -12.40 16.38
CA SER A 159 -2.07 -12.04 15.47
C SER A 159 -0.97 -13.11 15.38
N PRO A 160 -1.31 -14.34 14.95
CA PRO A 160 -0.36 -15.44 14.83
C PRO A 160 0.68 -15.19 13.73
N VAL A 161 1.94 -15.48 14.00
CA VAL A 161 3.03 -15.50 13.00
C VAL A 161 3.86 -16.76 13.16
N PHE A 162 4.02 -17.52 12.07
CA PHE A 162 4.81 -18.75 12.08
C PHE A 162 6.16 -18.54 11.41
N LEU A 163 7.24 -18.80 12.14
CA LEU A 163 8.60 -18.65 11.65
C LEU A 163 9.51 -19.71 12.28
N ASN A 164 10.31 -20.40 11.46
CA ASN A 164 11.37 -21.31 11.90
C ASN A 164 10.93 -22.38 12.93
N GLY A 165 9.71 -22.89 12.81
CA GLY A 165 9.18 -23.90 13.73
C GLY A 165 8.69 -23.34 15.07
N GLU A 166 8.49 -22.02 15.16
CA GLU A 166 7.85 -21.37 16.29
C GLU A 166 6.60 -20.60 15.80
N LEU A 167 5.53 -20.67 16.59
CA LEU A 167 4.36 -19.82 16.46
C LEU A 167 4.47 -18.69 17.48
N TYR A 168 4.52 -17.46 16.98
CA TYR A 168 4.47 -16.23 17.76
C TYR A 168 3.02 -15.72 17.77
N PHE A 169 2.58 -15.16 18.89
CA PHE A 169 1.24 -14.61 19.03
C PHE A 169 1.17 -13.58 20.15
N THR A 170 0.15 -12.75 20.13
CA THR A 170 -0.14 -11.77 21.18
C THR A 170 -1.13 -12.36 22.17
N SER A 171 -0.94 -12.14 23.48
CA SER A 171 -1.89 -12.63 24.47
C SER A 171 -1.97 -11.77 25.73
N SER A 172 -3.16 -11.71 26.33
CA SER A 172 -3.43 -11.07 27.64
C SER A 172 -3.46 -12.07 28.80
N ARG A 173 -2.90 -13.28 28.63
CA ARG A 173 -3.04 -14.39 29.59
C ARG A 173 -2.40 -14.23 30.97
N THR A 174 -1.32 -13.46 31.13
CA THR A 174 -0.56 -13.44 32.40
C THR A 174 -0.23 -12.05 32.96
N ASN A 175 -0.70 -10.96 32.37
CA ASN A 175 -0.41 -9.64 32.93
C ASN A 175 -1.33 -9.35 34.11
N ASP A 176 -0.78 -8.86 35.22
CA ASP A 176 -1.57 -8.55 36.42
C ASP A 176 -2.22 -7.15 36.36
N LYS A 177 -1.77 -6.30 35.43
CA LYS A 177 -2.25 -4.92 35.30
C LYS A 177 -3.33 -4.84 34.23
N ILE A 178 -4.42 -4.17 34.59
CA ILE A 178 -5.61 -4.00 33.74
C ILE A 178 -5.46 -2.78 32.85
N TYR A 179 -5.73 -2.97 31.56
CA TYR A 179 -5.90 -1.90 30.60
C TYR A 179 -7.31 -1.30 30.74
N GLU A 180 -7.40 -0.06 31.21
CA GLU A 180 -8.68 0.59 31.57
C GLU A 180 -9.63 0.84 30.38
N ALA A 181 -9.17 0.71 29.13
CA ALA A 181 -10.05 0.84 27.97
C ALA A 181 -10.94 -0.38 27.81
N THR A 182 -10.35 -1.59 27.85
CA THR A 182 -11.05 -2.86 27.63
C THR A 182 -11.50 -3.52 28.93
N GLY A 183 -10.79 -3.28 30.03
CA GLY A 183 -10.99 -4.01 31.29
C GLY A 183 -10.26 -5.36 31.33
N THR A 184 -9.40 -5.63 30.35
CA THR A 184 -8.59 -6.85 30.25
C THR A 184 -7.14 -6.58 30.65
N PRO A 185 -6.35 -7.62 30.97
CA PRO A 185 -4.91 -7.45 31.17
C PRO A 185 -4.19 -6.85 29.96
N PHE A 186 -3.09 -6.13 30.19
CA PHE A 186 -2.20 -5.72 29.10
C PHE A 186 -1.66 -6.94 28.33
N THR A 187 -1.45 -6.77 27.03
CA THR A 187 -0.97 -7.83 26.16
C THR A 187 0.55 -7.93 26.13
N ASP A 188 1.04 -9.15 25.99
CA ASP A 188 2.44 -9.49 25.76
C ASP A 188 2.56 -10.37 24.50
N ILE A 189 3.75 -10.40 23.91
CA ILE A 189 4.09 -11.32 22.81
C ILE A 189 4.62 -12.63 23.39
N TYR A 190 4.09 -13.75 22.89
CA TYR A 190 4.45 -15.11 23.25
C TYR A 190 5.02 -15.86 22.06
N LYS A 191 5.69 -16.96 22.36
CA LYS A 191 6.06 -17.98 21.39
C LYS A 191 5.80 -19.39 21.91
N VAL A 192 5.60 -20.32 20.99
CA VAL A 192 5.50 -21.75 21.26
C VAL A 192 6.13 -22.53 20.12
N ALA A 193 6.87 -23.59 20.43
CA ALA A 193 7.38 -24.49 19.40
C ALA A 193 6.20 -25.15 18.66
N SER A 194 6.26 -25.15 17.33
CA SER A 194 5.15 -25.60 16.50
C SER A 194 5.60 -26.24 15.19
N ARG A 195 4.85 -27.23 14.74
CA ARG A 195 4.93 -27.82 13.38
C ARG A 195 3.61 -27.59 12.67
N GLY A 196 3.50 -26.46 11.98
CA GLY A 196 2.21 -25.98 11.47
C GLY A 196 1.27 -25.76 12.66
N ALA A 197 0.06 -26.33 12.62
CA ALA A 197 -0.92 -26.25 13.71
C ALA A 197 -0.66 -27.18 14.92
N ASN A 198 0.39 -28.01 14.89
CA ASN A 198 0.71 -28.89 16.01
C ASN A 198 1.72 -28.20 16.94
N VAL A 199 1.26 -27.79 18.12
CA VAL A 199 2.01 -27.01 19.11
C VAL A 199 2.52 -27.90 20.26
N ASP A 200 3.70 -27.57 20.80
CA ASP A 200 4.22 -28.14 22.04
C ASP A 200 4.00 -27.19 23.22
N LEU A 201 2.94 -27.44 23.99
CA LEU A 201 2.53 -26.57 25.10
C LEU A 201 3.59 -26.41 26.20
N ALA A 202 4.51 -27.36 26.35
CA ALA A 202 5.57 -27.25 27.35
C ALA A 202 6.55 -26.11 27.04
N THR A 203 6.52 -25.58 25.82
CA THR A 203 7.44 -24.54 25.33
C THR A 203 6.82 -23.14 25.26
N VAL A 204 5.55 -23.00 25.65
CA VAL A 204 4.87 -21.69 25.66
C VAL A 204 5.61 -20.75 26.60
N ALA A 205 6.07 -19.62 26.08
CA ALA A 205 6.78 -18.61 26.85
C ALA A 205 6.50 -17.20 26.33
N ALA A 206 6.35 -16.25 27.25
CA ALA A 206 6.42 -14.83 26.90
C ALA A 206 7.82 -14.50 26.37
N LEU A 207 7.91 -13.57 25.42
CA LEU A 207 9.20 -12.98 25.04
C LEU A 207 9.84 -12.22 26.22
N PRO A 208 11.18 -12.04 26.23
CA PRO A 208 11.88 -11.39 27.32
C PRO A 208 11.37 -9.97 27.60
N SER A 209 11.63 -9.46 28.81
CA SER A 209 11.20 -8.12 29.26
C SER A 209 11.82 -6.94 28.49
N GLY A 210 12.84 -7.19 27.66
CA GLY A 210 13.30 -6.19 26.69
C GLY A 210 12.28 -5.93 25.57
N ILE A 211 11.44 -6.92 25.27
CA ILE A 211 10.37 -6.84 24.27
C ILE A 211 9.03 -6.50 24.95
N ASN A 212 8.64 -7.31 25.94
CA ASN A 212 7.38 -7.19 26.65
C ASN A 212 7.46 -6.23 27.85
N SER A 213 6.42 -5.42 28.06
CA SER A 213 6.36 -4.39 29.09
C SER A 213 5.21 -4.64 30.05
N GLU A 214 5.44 -4.39 31.34
CA GLU A 214 4.41 -4.66 32.36
C GLU A 214 3.13 -3.79 32.25
N SER A 215 3.13 -2.63 31.60
CA SER A 215 2.03 -1.64 31.71
C SER A 215 1.73 -0.92 30.41
N ILE A 216 2.02 -1.59 29.31
CA ILE A 216 1.87 -1.12 27.94
C ILE A 216 1.45 -2.37 27.15
N ASN A 217 0.56 -2.21 26.18
CA ASN A 217 0.23 -3.33 25.29
C ASN A 217 1.40 -3.52 24.31
N ASP A 218 1.96 -4.72 24.30
CA ASP A 218 2.91 -5.20 23.31
C ASP A 218 2.23 -6.30 22.49
N GLY A 219 2.32 -6.24 21.16
CA GLY A 219 1.58 -7.15 20.30
C GLY A 219 1.84 -7.00 18.82
N CYS A 220 1.13 -7.78 18.02
CA CYS A 220 1.16 -7.77 16.55
C CYS A 220 2.58 -7.80 15.99
N ALA A 221 3.37 -8.81 16.38
CA ALA A 221 4.74 -8.94 15.90
C ALA A 221 4.79 -9.48 14.47
N THR A 222 5.76 -9.02 13.69
CA THR A 222 6.16 -9.58 12.40
C THR A 222 7.68 -9.71 12.34
N PHE A 223 8.18 -10.52 11.42
CA PHE A 223 9.59 -10.81 11.28
C PHE A 223 10.07 -10.62 9.85
N SER A 224 11.31 -10.17 9.67
CA SER A 224 11.96 -10.27 8.37
C SER A 224 12.07 -11.73 7.95
N PRO A 225 12.11 -12.04 6.64
CA PRO A 225 12.18 -13.42 6.15
C PRO A 225 13.35 -14.24 6.71
N ASP A 226 14.47 -13.58 7.02
CA ASP A 226 15.65 -14.20 7.64
C ASP A 226 15.53 -14.40 9.17
N GLY A 227 14.43 -13.95 9.77
CA GLY A 227 14.15 -14.00 11.21
C GLY A 227 15.03 -13.10 12.07
N LYS A 228 15.84 -12.22 11.49
CA LYS A 228 16.80 -11.38 12.25
C LYS A 228 16.24 -10.04 12.69
N THR A 229 15.05 -9.69 12.22
CA THR A 229 14.37 -8.44 12.54
C THR A 229 12.99 -8.76 13.01
N MET A 230 12.57 -8.14 14.10
CA MET A 230 11.19 -8.16 14.58
C MET A 230 10.68 -6.72 14.56
N ILE A 231 9.47 -6.53 14.04
CA ILE A 231 8.72 -5.27 14.17
C ILE A 231 7.43 -5.61 14.89
N PHE A 232 7.04 -4.81 15.88
CA PHE A 232 5.84 -5.04 16.67
C PHE A 232 5.22 -3.73 17.13
N ALA A 233 3.94 -3.78 17.47
CA ALA A 233 3.17 -2.66 17.96
C ALA A 233 3.31 -2.54 19.49
N LYS A 234 3.53 -1.32 19.98
CA LYS A 234 3.67 -1.02 21.41
C LYS A 234 3.01 0.31 21.73
N GLY A 235 2.10 0.33 22.72
CA GLY A 235 1.45 1.58 23.13
C GLY A 235 0.34 1.43 24.16
N ASN A 236 -0.59 2.38 24.16
CA ASN A 236 -1.77 2.37 25.05
C ASN A 236 -1.43 2.47 26.56
N SER A 237 -0.39 3.22 26.91
CA SER A 237 0.09 3.35 28.30
C SER A 237 -0.84 4.13 29.24
N GLY A 238 -1.89 4.79 28.71
CA GLY A 238 -2.86 5.58 29.47
C GLY A 238 -2.27 6.81 30.20
N LYS A 239 -1.03 7.22 29.88
CA LYS A 239 -0.30 8.31 30.54
C LYS A 239 -0.10 9.52 29.64
N ARG A 240 -0.32 10.72 30.18
CA ARG A 240 -0.05 12.04 29.56
C ARG A 240 1.43 12.31 29.18
N LYS A 241 2.35 11.42 29.57
CA LYS A 241 3.80 11.48 29.28
C LYS A 241 4.34 10.24 28.53
N GLY A 242 3.46 9.40 27.97
CA GLY A 242 3.81 8.27 27.10
C GLY A 242 3.62 8.60 25.60
N THR A 243 3.64 7.60 24.72
CA THR A 243 2.97 7.74 23.40
C THR A 243 1.49 8.02 23.66
N ASN A 244 0.89 8.92 22.88
CA ASN A 244 -0.56 9.14 22.94
C ASN A 244 -1.31 7.89 22.46
N ASP A 245 -0.75 7.20 21.46
CA ASP A 245 -1.34 6.03 20.81
C ASP A 245 -0.32 4.87 20.68
N VAL A 246 -0.54 3.97 19.72
CA VAL A 246 0.31 2.81 19.40
C VAL A 246 1.35 3.20 18.37
N ASP A 247 2.60 2.83 18.64
CA ASP A 247 3.75 3.05 17.76
C ASP A 247 4.35 1.69 17.35
N LEU A 248 4.97 1.64 16.17
CA LEU A 248 5.77 0.49 15.76
C LEU A 248 7.21 0.59 16.31
N TYR A 249 7.73 -0.53 16.81
CA TYR A 249 9.10 -0.68 17.29
C TYR A 249 9.81 -1.78 16.53
N ILE A 250 11.12 -1.64 16.37
CA ILE A 250 11.99 -2.61 15.72
C ILE A 250 13.04 -3.13 16.70
N SER A 251 13.25 -4.44 16.69
CA SER A 251 14.32 -5.13 17.42
C SER A 251 15.10 -6.05 16.48
N ARG A 252 16.40 -6.22 16.73
CA ARG A 252 17.30 -7.03 15.91
C ARG A 252 17.82 -8.21 16.71
N TYR A 253 17.79 -9.40 16.13
CA TYR A 253 18.30 -10.61 16.74
C TYR A 253 19.79 -10.78 16.44
N ARG A 254 20.63 -10.73 17.47
CA ARG A 254 22.09 -10.90 17.38
C ARG A 254 22.60 -11.66 18.61
N ASN A 255 23.54 -12.58 18.41
CA ASN A 255 24.15 -13.37 19.49
C ASN A 255 23.11 -14.07 20.39
N ASN A 256 22.05 -14.62 19.78
CA ASN A 256 20.93 -15.28 20.44
C ASN A 256 20.08 -14.39 21.37
N ILE A 257 20.13 -13.06 21.20
CA ILE A 257 19.40 -12.10 22.02
C ILE A 257 18.74 -11.05 21.10
N TRP A 258 17.54 -10.63 21.45
CA TRP A 258 16.87 -9.48 20.84
C TRP A 258 17.43 -8.18 21.43
N SER A 259 17.78 -7.21 20.58
CA SER A 259 18.19 -5.88 21.04
C SER A 259 17.04 -5.14 21.71
N ASP A 260 17.37 -4.11 22.50
CA ASP A 260 16.36 -3.17 22.99
C ASP A 260 15.57 -2.58 21.81
N PRO A 261 14.23 -2.59 21.86
CA PRO A 261 13.39 -2.08 20.80
C PRO A 261 13.56 -0.57 20.63
N ILE A 262 13.70 -0.13 19.38
CA ILE A 262 13.74 1.29 19.03
C ILE A 262 12.49 1.65 18.21
N ARG A 263 11.94 2.84 18.40
CA ARG A 263 10.84 3.33 17.56
C ARG A 263 11.28 3.39 16.11
N ILE A 264 10.41 2.94 15.20
CA ILE A 264 10.65 3.06 13.78
C ILE A 264 10.48 4.53 13.34
N ASN A 265 11.18 4.92 12.27
CA ASN A 265 11.22 6.30 11.82
C ASN A 265 10.00 6.75 10.99
N ILE A 266 9.00 5.88 10.80
CA ILE A 266 7.77 6.16 10.02
C ILE A 266 6.53 6.39 10.89
N ASN A 267 6.66 6.26 12.21
CA ASN A 267 5.57 6.56 13.14
C ASN A 267 5.21 8.04 13.09
N GLN A 268 3.93 8.37 13.32
CA GLN A 268 3.49 9.76 13.47
C GLN A 268 3.00 10.03 14.91
N PRO A 269 3.29 11.23 15.48
CA PRO A 269 3.01 11.49 16.91
C PRO A 269 1.56 11.34 17.38
N GLU A 270 0.60 11.52 16.49
CA GLU A 270 -0.85 11.45 16.76
C GLU A 270 -1.52 10.25 16.06
N ALA A 271 -0.73 9.39 15.42
CA ALA A 271 -1.26 8.23 14.73
C ALA A 271 -1.15 6.97 15.60
N TRP A 272 -2.11 6.07 15.41
CA TRP A 272 -2.05 4.69 15.78
C TRP A 272 -1.40 3.93 14.63
N ASP A 273 -0.17 3.46 14.80
CA ASP A 273 0.58 2.68 13.82
C ASP A 273 0.73 1.24 14.34
N SER A 274 0.11 0.27 13.66
CA SER A 274 0.01 -1.11 14.17
C SER A 274 -0.02 -2.17 13.08
N ALA A 275 -0.16 -3.43 13.49
CA ALA A 275 -0.29 -4.60 12.61
C ALA A 275 0.73 -4.64 11.46
N PRO A 276 2.05 -4.59 11.75
CA PRO A 276 3.09 -4.62 10.74
C PRO A 276 3.14 -6.00 10.05
N ALA A 277 3.48 -6.02 8.77
CA ALA A 277 3.83 -7.23 8.03
C ALA A 277 4.92 -6.97 6.99
N PHE A 278 5.91 -7.84 6.93
CA PHE A 278 6.92 -7.78 5.87
C PHE A 278 6.39 -8.37 4.55
N SER A 279 6.85 -7.80 3.43
CA SER A 279 6.85 -8.51 2.16
C SER A 279 7.74 -9.76 2.23
N PRO A 280 7.48 -10.79 1.40
CA PRO A 280 8.30 -12.00 1.35
C PRO A 280 9.80 -11.75 1.04
N ASP A 281 10.13 -10.67 0.33
CA ASP A 281 11.51 -10.27 0.06
C ASP A 281 12.17 -9.48 1.21
N GLY A 282 11.40 -9.13 2.24
CA GLY A 282 11.84 -8.38 3.42
C GLY A 282 12.12 -6.90 3.19
N ARG A 283 11.77 -6.35 2.01
CA ARG A 283 12.11 -4.96 1.62
C ARG A 283 10.99 -3.96 1.83
N THR A 284 9.75 -4.42 1.95
CA THR A 284 8.58 -3.57 2.17
C THR A 284 7.92 -3.96 3.48
N LEU A 285 7.56 -2.95 4.27
CA LEU A 285 6.72 -3.11 5.45
C LEU A 285 5.32 -2.59 5.11
N TYR A 286 4.32 -3.44 5.26
CA TYR A 286 2.92 -3.07 5.29
C TYR A 286 2.49 -2.87 6.73
N PHE A 287 1.60 -1.93 7.00
CA PHE A 287 1.08 -1.67 8.34
C PHE A 287 -0.23 -0.88 8.27
N ALA A 288 -1.01 -0.93 9.36
CA ALA A 288 -2.26 -0.17 9.49
C ALA A 288 -2.03 1.14 10.25
N SER A 289 -2.69 2.22 9.82
CA SER A 289 -2.54 3.53 10.43
C SER A 289 -3.75 4.45 10.26
N ASN A 290 -4.10 5.23 11.29
CA ASN A 290 -5.08 6.31 11.21
C ASN A 290 -4.43 7.69 10.94
N ARG A 291 -3.22 7.70 10.37
CA ARG A 291 -2.49 8.93 10.03
C ARG A 291 -3.32 9.86 9.13
N LYS A 292 -3.06 11.16 9.23
CA LYS A 292 -3.75 12.20 8.45
C LYS A 292 -3.59 11.95 6.94
N GLY A 293 -4.67 12.15 6.19
CA GLY A 293 -4.72 11.94 4.75
C GLY A 293 -5.18 10.54 4.31
N GLY A 294 -5.64 9.71 5.25
CA GLY A 294 -6.32 8.44 4.95
C GLY A 294 -7.78 8.60 4.52
N TYR A 295 -8.44 7.47 4.24
CA TYR A 295 -9.80 7.35 3.74
C TYR A 295 -10.81 7.09 4.86
N GLY A 296 -10.40 6.49 5.99
CA GLY A 296 -11.30 6.10 7.06
C GLY A 296 -10.71 6.11 8.46
N GLY A 297 -11.14 5.13 9.26
CA GLY A 297 -10.67 4.88 10.62
C GLY A 297 -9.19 4.53 10.63
N THR A 298 -8.83 3.32 10.21
CA THR A 298 -7.44 2.93 9.94
C THR A 298 -7.32 2.49 8.50
N ASP A 299 -6.24 2.91 7.85
CA ASP A 299 -5.93 2.56 6.48
C ASP A 299 -4.65 1.71 6.43
N LEU A 300 -4.50 0.94 5.35
CA LEU A 300 -3.26 0.23 5.05
C LEU A 300 -2.27 1.13 4.30
N TYR A 301 -1.02 1.03 4.72
CA TYR A 301 0.13 1.71 4.13
C TYR A 301 1.24 0.71 3.84
N SER A 302 2.15 1.11 2.95
CA SER A 302 3.43 0.44 2.71
C SER A 302 4.60 1.41 2.90
N ALA A 303 5.76 0.89 3.31
CA ALA A 303 7.01 1.65 3.42
C ALA A 303 8.20 0.81 2.95
N GLN A 304 9.11 1.41 2.18
CA GLN A 304 10.29 0.73 1.65
C GLN A 304 11.46 0.82 2.62
N MET A 305 12.12 -0.32 2.86
CA MET A 305 13.32 -0.44 3.68
C MET A 305 14.58 -0.19 2.84
N ASP A 306 15.41 0.75 3.27
CA ASP A 306 16.74 0.99 2.68
C ASP A 306 17.76 -0.06 3.13
N THR A 307 18.95 -0.06 2.51
CA THR A 307 20.05 -0.99 2.84
C THR A 307 20.60 -0.83 4.26
N ARG A 308 20.27 0.27 4.96
CA ARG A 308 20.61 0.53 6.36
C ARG A 308 19.49 0.10 7.32
N GLY A 309 18.40 -0.45 6.80
CA GLY A 309 17.26 -0.93 7.58
C GLY A 309 16.32 0.17 8.05
N ARG A 310 16.34 1.36 7.43
CA ARG A 310 15.37 2.44 7.70
C ARG A 310 14.23 2.40 6.69
N PHE A 311 13.04 2.77 7.14
CA PHE A 311 11.86 2.76 6.29
C PHE A 311 11.61 4.15 5.72
N SER A 312 11.18 4.25 4.48
CA SER A 312 10.91 5.52 3.80
C SER A 312 9.81 5.33 2.75
N ARG A 313 9.45 6.41 2.05
CA ARG A 313 8.48 6.38 0.95
C ARG A 313 7.16 5.73 1.38
N VAL A 314 6.60 6.21 2.50
CA VAL A 314 5.32 5.70 2.98
C VAL A 314 4.23 6.03 1.97
N ARG A 315 3.44 5.04 1.57
CA ARG A 315 2.34 5.18 0.60
C ARG A 315 1.07 4.55 1.15
N ASN A 316 -0.05 5.28 1.07
CA ASN A 316 -1.38 4.73 1.29
C ASN A 316 -1.69 3.72 0.17
N LEU A 317 -2.36 2.61 0.48
CA LEU A 317 -2.67 1.56 -0.51
C LEU A 317 -3.87 1.89 -1.44
N GLY A 318 -4.44 3.09 -1.31
CA GLY A 318 -5.45 3.61 -2.23
C GLY A 318 -6.89 3.27 -1.85
N PRO A 319 -7.86 3.93 -2.50
CA PRO A 319 -9.29 3.87 -2.15
C PRO A 319 -9.96 2.56 -2.57
N GLU A 320 -9.31 1.74 -3.40
CA GLU A 320 -9.81 0.41 -3.68
C GLU A 320 -9.71 -0.45 -2.41
N ILE A 321 -8.58 -0.36 -1.69
CA ILE A 321 -8.32 -1.16 -0.49
C ILE A 321 -8.86 -0.46 0.75
N ASN A 322 -8.56 0.83 0.91
CA ASN A 322 -8.93 1.61 2.09
C ASN A 322 -10.32 2.22 1.92
N THR A 323 -11.17 2.02 2.93
CA THR A 323 -12.56 2.43 2.97
C THR A 323 -12.75 3.51 4.04
N PRO A 324 -13.97 4.03 4.27
CA PRO A 324 -14.25 4.87 5.43
C PRO A 324 -14.16 4.13 6.78
N GLY A 325 -13.98 2.81 6.76
CA GLY A 325 -13.92 1.91 7.91
C GLY A 325 -12.50 1.70 8.43
N ASN A 326 -12.26 0.53 9.01
CA ASN A 326 -10.97 0.12 9.54
C ASN A 326 -10.38 -1.02 8.72
N GLU A 327 -9.39 -0.73 7.89
CA GLU A 327 -8.53 -1.73 7.29
C GLU A 327 -7.33 -2.02 8.20
N ASN A 328 -7.16 -3.28 8.58
CA ASN A 328 -6.13 -3.73 9.52
C ASN A 328 -5.48 -5.05 9.09
N PHE A 329 -4.44 -5.44 9.84
CA PHE A 329 -3.77 -6.74 9.74
C PHE A 329 -3.40 -7.15 8.30
N PRO A 330 -2.66 -6.30 7.56
CA PRO A 330 -2.14 -6.70 6.26
C PRO A 330 -1.23 -7.92 6.42
N TYR A 331 -1.28 -8.82 5.45
CA TYR A 331 -0.36 -9.94 5.32
C TYR A 331 -0.02 -10.15 3.85
N MET A 332 1.26 -9.98 3.50
CA MET A 332 1.72 -10.24 2.14
C MET A 332 2.20 -11.69 2.04
N ALA A 333 1.44 -12.53 1.33
CA ALA A 333 1.78 -13.92 1.12
C ALA A 333 2.91 -14.10 0.10
N GLU A 334 3.56 -15.27 0.12
CA GLU A 334 4.61 -15.68 -0.84
C GLU A 334 4.15 -15.66 -2.31
N ASP A 335 2.84 -15.76 -2.56
CA ASP A 335 2.26 -15.65 -3.89
C ASP A 335 1.98 -14.21 -4.34
N ALA A 336 2.43 -13.23 -3.54
CA ALA A 336 2.21 -11.79 -3.71
C ALA A 336 0.74 -11.35 -3.63
N LYS A 337 -0.12 -12.17 -3.02
CA LYS A 337 -1.46 -11.73 -2.62
C LYS A 337 -1.37 -11.00 -1.29
N LEU A 338 -1.94 -9.80 -1.26
CA LEU A 338 -2.17 -9.08 -0.01
C LEU A 338 -3.46 -9.58 0.59
N TYR A 339 -3.39 -10.09 1.81
CA TYR A 339 -4.55 -10.32 2.66
C TYR A 339 -4.67 -9.19 3.66
N PHE A 340 -5.87 -8.87 4.08
CA PHE A 340 -6.14 -7.87 5.11
C PHE A 340 -7.52 -8.10 5.71
N SER A 341 -7.83 -7.36 6.77
CA SER A 341 -9.18 -7.32 7.34
C SER A 341 -9.82 -5.96 7.21
N SER A 342 -11.14 -5.91 7.04
CA SER A 342 -11.92 -4.66 6.99
C SER A 342 -13.29 -4.86 7.63
N ASP A 343 -13.83 -3.80 8.26
CA ASP A 343 -15.18 -3.76 8.82
C ASP A 343 -16.21 -3.02 7.94
N GLU A 344 -15.82 -2.58 6.74
CA GLU A 344 -16.69 -1.82 5.84
C GLU A 344 -16.67 -2.31 4.37
N HIS A 345 -15.71 -3.15 3.99
CA HIS A 345 -15.88 -3.97 2.77
C HIS A 345 -17.07 -4.95 2.94
N PRO A 346 -17.78 -5.33 1.85
CA PRO A 346 -18.89 -6.28 1.91
C PRO A 346 -18.55 -7.58 2.65
N GLY A 347 -19.16 -7.77 3.82
CA GLY A 347 -18.79 -8.80 4.77
C GLY A 347 -19.88 -9.10 5.81
N TYR A 348 -19.65 -10.13 6.62
CA TYR A 348 -20.63 -10.75 7.50
C TYR A 348 -20.71 -10.06 8.87
N GLY A 349 -19.63 -9.48 9.37
CA GLY A 349 -19.49 -9.17 10.79
C GLY A 349 -18.81 -7.83 11.08
N GLY A 350 -17.91 -7.87 12.06
CA GLY A 350 -16.96 -6.79 12.33
C GLY A 350 -15.87 -6.81 11.27
N LEU A 351 -14.62 -7.01 11.68
CA LEU A 351 -13.55 -7.27 10.72
C LEU A 351 -13.81 -8.59 9.96
N ASP A 352 -13.77 -8.55 8.64
CA ASP A 352 -13.79 -9.72 7.77
C ASP A 352 -12.46 -9.83 7.01
N LEU A 353 -11.99 -11.04 6.71
CA LEU A 353 -10.79 -11.28 5.91
C LEU A 353 -11.06 -11.16 4.41
N PHE A 354 -10.18 -10.42 3.74
CA PHE A 354 -10.18 -10.20 2.30
C PHE A 354 -8.83 -10.56 1.69
N VAL A 355 -8.85 -10.87 0.39
CA VAL A 355 -7.65 -11.02 -0.42
C VAL A 355 -7.70 -10.09 -1.62
N VAL A 356 -6.60 -9.39 -1.86
CA VAL A 356 -6.37 -8.58 -3.05
C VAL A 356 -5.83 -9.48 -4.15
N LYS A 357 -6.56 -9.55 -5.25
CA LYS A 357 -6.09 -10.13 -6.52
C LYS A 357 -5.84 -9.02 -7.52
N ARG A 358 -4.76 -9.16 -8.29
CA ARG A 358 -4.51 -8.32 -9.46
C ARG A 358 -4.84 -9.13 -10.70
N ALA A 359 -5.83 -8.68 -11.46
CA ALA A 359 -6.26 -9.33 -12.69
C ALA A 359 -6.43 -8.28 -13.79
N ASN A 360 -5.70 -8.42 -14.90
CA ASN A 360 -5.75 -7.49 -16.04
C ASN A 360 -5.56 -6.02 -15.64
N ALA A 361 -4.50 -5.73 -14.87
CA ALA A 361 -4.20 -4.40 -14.33
C ALA A 361 -5.29 -3.79 -13.41
N LYS A 362 -6.25 -4.60 -12.92
CA LYS A 362 -7.25 -4.18 -11.94
C LYS A 362 -7.05 -4.86 -10.60
N THR A 363 -7.18 -4.08 -9.54
CA THR A 363 -7.31 -4.56 -8.16
C THR A 363 -8.72 -5.10 -7.97
N VAL A 364 -8.83 -6.34 -7.52
CA VAL A 364 -10.08 -7.01 -7.15
C VAL A 364 -9.95 -7.46 -5.71
N ILE A 365 -10.90 -7.05 -4.87
CA ILE A 365 -10.93 -7.43 -3.45
C ILE A 365 -12.00 -8.50 -3.31
N GLU A 366 -11.58 -9.66 -2.82
CA GLU A 366 -12.47 -10.80 -2.60
C GLU A 366 -12.55 -11.11 -1.11
N ASN A 367 -13.79 -11.15 -0.61
CA ASN A 367 -14.10 -11.69 0.72
C ASN A 367 -13.81 -13.21 0.73
N LEU A 368 -13.13 -13.71 1.76
CA LEU A 368 -12.78 -15.14 1.86
C LEU A 368 -13.97 -16.07 2.14
N GLY A 369 -15.13 -15.52 2.48
CA GLY A 369 -16.37 -16.25 2.70
C GLY A 369 -16.35 -17.09 3.98
N GLN A 370 -17.49 -17.71 4.29
CA GLN A 370 -17.55 -18.71 5.35
C GLN A 370 -16.80 -19.99 4.94
N PRO A 371 -16.22 -20.77 5.89
CA PRO A 371 -16.18 -20.52 7.33
C PRO A 371 -14.98 -19.67 7.79
N ILE A 372 -14.21 -19.05 6.89
CA ILE A 372 -13.10 -18.18 7.30
C ILE A 372 -13.67 -16.92 7.97
N ASN A 373 -14.65 -16.31 7.33
CA ASN A 373 -15.40 -15.17 7.85
C ASN A 373 -16.68 -15.60 8.59
N SER A 374 -17.15 -14.75 9.49
CA SER A 374 -18.21 -15.01 10.46
C SER A 374 -18.90 -13.69 10.88
N THR A 375 -19.83 -13.75 11.83
CA THR A 375 -20.43 -12.53 12.41
C THR A 375 -19.52 -11.82 13.42
N GLY A 376 -18.38 -12.42 13.78
CA GLY A 376 -17.37 -11.81 14.65
C GLY A 376 -16.39 -10.94 13.88
N ASP A 377 -15.28 -10.63 14.55
CA ASP A 377 -14.05 -10.21 13.91
C ASP A 377 -13.30 -11.45 13.44
N ASP A 378 -12.78 -11.40 12.23
CA ASP A 378 -11.96 -12.40 11.56
C ASP A 378 -10.76 -11.66 10.96
N PHE A 379 -9.57 -11.93 11.50
CA PHE A 379 -8.41 -11.09 11.21
C PHE A 379 -7.05 -11.76 11.38
N ALA A 380 -6.00 -11.03 11.02
CA ALA A 380 -4.60 -11.45 11.15
C ALA A 380 -4.33 -12.85 10.58
N ILE A 381 -4.71 -13.04 9.33
CA ILE A 381 -4.38 -14.27 8.61
C ILE A 381 -2.86 -14.38 8.39
N PHE A 382 -2.34 -15.58 8.54
CA PHE A 382 -0.93 -15.90 8.29
C PHE A 382 -0.81 -17.26 7.63
N LEU A 383 -0.19 -17.32 6.45
CA LEU A 383 0.01 -18.56 5.70
C LEU A 383 1.35 -19.20 6.05
N PHE A 384 1.33 -20.46 6.48
CA PHE A 384 2.54 -21.30 6.57
C PHE A 384 2.59 -22.38 5.47
N GLY A 385 1.69 -22.24 4.49
CA GLY A 385 1.64 -22.96 3.23
C GLY A 385 0.61 -22.27 2.32
N PRO A 386 0.65 -22.50 1.00
CA PRO A 386 -0.29 -21.87 0.06
C PRO A 386 -1.75 -22.29 0.30
N ASP A 387 -1.98 -23.43 0.93
CA ASP A 387 -3.28 -24.02 1.22
C ASP A 387 -3.66 -23.97 2.70
N ARG A 388 -2.83 -23.40 3.58
CA ARG A 388 -3.07 -23.52 5.03
C ARG A 388 -2.42 -22.39 5.82
N GLY A 389 -3.05 -22.07 6.94
CA GLY A 389 -2.61 -20.96 7.75
C GLY A 389 -3.25 -20.92 9.12
N PHE A 390 -3.02 -19.78 9.76
CA PHE A 390 -3.69 -19.34 10.97
C PHE A 390 -4.47 -18.07 10.67
N PHE A 391 -5.40 -17.77 11.55
CA PHE A 391 -6.04 -16.47 11.66
C PHE A 391 -6.65 -16.33 13.05
N THR A 392 -7.09 -15.14 13.40
CA THR A 392 -7.74 -14.83 14.66
C THR A 392 -9.24 -14.60 14.45
N SER A 393 -10.05 -15.01 15.43
CA SER A 393 -11.46 -14.66 15.47
C SER A 393 -12.03 -14.61 16.88
N ASN A 394 -13.02 -13.75 17.10
CA ASN A 394 -13.89 -13.72 18.30
C ASN A 394 -15.29 -14.31 18.03
N ARG A 395 -15.39 -15.19 17.03
CA ARG A 395 -16.62 -15.92 16.71
C ARG A 395 -17.16 -16.73 17.89
N GLU A 396 -18.45 -17.02 17.83
CA GLU A 396 -19.08 -17.94 18.77
C GLU A 396 -18.46 -19.35 18.68
N GLY A 397 -18.38 -20.04 19.83
CA GLY A 397 -17.76 -21.36 19.93
C GLY A 397 -16.25 -21.34 20.16
N GLY A 398 -15.65 -20.15 20.26
CA GLY A 398 -14.30 -19.96 20.81
C GLY A 398 -14.20 -20.25 22.31
N LYS A 399 -12.96 -20.23 22.82
CA LYS A 399 -12.56 -20.43 24.20
C LYS A 399 -12.39 -19.11 24.96
N GLY A 400 -11.99 -18.04 24.27
CA GLY A 400 -11.63 -16.75 24.84
C GLY A 400 -12.32 -15.55 24.20
N ASP A 401 -11.68 -14.40 24.33
CA ASP A 401 -12.07 -13.13 23.70
C ASP A 401 -11.75 -13.20 22.20
N ASP A 402 -10.49 -12.97 21.85
CA ASP A 402 -9.93 -13.35 20.55
C ASP A 402 -9.25 -14.72 20.66
N ASP A 403 -9.49 -15.59 19.68
CA ASP A 403 -8.88 -16.92 19.60
C ASP A 403 -8.10 -17.11 18.31
N ILE A 404 -7.04 -17.90 18.35
CA ILE A 404 -6.35 -18.37 17.15
C ILE A 404 -7.05 -19.60 16.60
N TYR A 405 -7.28 -19.59 15.29
CA TYR A 405 -7.77 -20.71 14.50
C TYR A 405 -6.72 -21.10 13.46
N THR A 406 -6.74 -22.36 13.05
CA THR A 406 -6.02 -22.83 11.86
C THR A 406 -7.01 -23.21 10.77
N PHE A 407 -6.58 -23.16 9.51
CA PHE A 407 -7.38 -23.59 8.38
C PHE A 407 -6.58 -24.37 7.36
N VAL A 408 -7.31 -25.11 6.52
CA VAL A 408 -6.84 -25.67 5.26
C VAL A 408 -7.84 -25.31 4.15
N ASN A 409 -7.32 -24.99 2.97
CA ASN A 409 -8.05 -24.79 1.73
C ASN A 409 -7.89 -26.03 0.85
N GLU A 410 -8.99 -26.74 0.65
CA GLU A 410 -9.03 -28.01 -0.10
C GLU A 410 -9.53 -27.84 -1.52
N ASP A 411 -9.45 -26.62 -2.06
CA ASP A 411 -9.81 -26.37 -3.45
C ASP A 411 -8.89 -27.23 -4.35
N PRO A 412 -9.45 -28.21 -5.10
CA PRO A 412 -8.66 -29.07 -5.96
C PRO A 412 -7.93 -28.28 -7.07
N ASN A 413 -8.44 -27.08 -7.39
CA ASN A 413 -7.88 -26.18 -8.39
C ASN A 413 -6.91 -25.16 -7.79
N LEU A 414 -6.66 -25.18 -6.48
CA LEU A 414 -5.69 -24.29 -5.88
C LEU A 414 -4.31 -24.53 -6.49
N LYS A 415 -3.80 -23.50 -7.16
CA LYS A 415 -2.47 -23.44 -7.75
C LYS A 415 -1.95 -22.02 -7.61
N VAL A 416 -0.72 -21.92 -7.14
CA VAL A 416 0.01 -20.67 -7.00
C VAL A 416 1.04 -20.60 -8.12
N VAL A 417 0.94 -19.56 -8.95
CA VAL A 417 1.92 -19.30 -10.01
C VAL A 417 2.56 -17.96 -9.80
N ASN A 418 3.87 -17.96 -9.56
CA ASN A 418 4.65 -16.75 -9.41
C ASN A 418 5.47 -16.49 -10.67
N TYR A 419 5.37 -15.28 -11.23
CA TYR A 419 6.22 -14.85 -12.33
C TYR A 419 7.26 -13.85 -11.83
N TYR A 420 8.51 -14.12 -12.17
CA TYR A 420 9.63 -13.25 -11.91
C TYR A 420 10.27 -12.83 -13.22
N LEU A 421 10.71 -11.58 -13.31
CA LEU A 421 11.55 -11.07 -14.37
C LEU A 421 12.97 -10.96 -13.84
N GLN A 422 13.86 -11.85 -14.28
CA GLN A 422 15.28 -11.76 -13.98
C GLN A 422 16.02 -11.11 -15.14
N GLY A 423 17.03 -10.32 -14.83
CA GLY A 423 17.89 -9.77 -15.86
C GLY A 423 19.27 -9.39 -15.39
N ILE A 424 20.10 -9.00 -16.35
CA ILE A 424 21.47 -8.57 -16.15
C ILE A 424 21.66 -7.21 -16.82
N THR A 425 22.26 -6.28 -16.10
CA THR A 425 22.67 -4.97 -16.62
C THR A 425 24.03 -5.08 -17.32
N TYR A 426 24.09 -4.57 -18.54
CA TYR A 426 25.30 -4.55 -19.35
C TYR A 426 25.59 -3.14 -19.85
N MET A 427 26.86 -2.87 -20.11
CA MET A 427 27.26 -1.87 -21.07
C MET A 427 27.76 -2.53 -22.35
N GLN A 428 27.80 -1.77 -23.43
CA GLN A 428 28.39 -2.19 -24.70
C GLN A 428 29.67 -1.38 -24.95
N ASP A 429 30.78 -2.07 -25.18
CA ASP A 429 32.03 -1.40 -25.54
C ASP A 429 32.06 -1.01 -27.03
N LYS A 430 33.15 -0.35 -27.43
CA LYS A 430 33.34 0.13 -28.82
C LYS A 430 33.41 -0.99 -29.86
N GLU A 431 33.62 -2.24 -29.43
CA GLU A 431 33.66 -3.43 -30.28
C GLU A 431 32.35 -4.23 -30.23
N ASN A 432 31.29 -3.66 -29.66
CA ASN A 432 30.00 -4.32 -29.45
C ASN A 432 30.03 -5.53 -28.51
N LYS A 433 31.07 -5.66 -27.66
CA LYS A 433 31.10 -6.69 -26.63
C LYS A 433 30.38 -6.20 -25.38
N ARG A 434 29.59 -7.10 -24.78
CA ARG A 434 28.84 -6.84 -23.56
C ARG A 434 29.73 -7.04 -22.35
N GLN A 435 29.75 -6.04 -21.46
CA GLN A 435 30.44 -6.10 -20.18
C GLN A 435 29.42 -5.82 -19.08
N ILE A 436 29.46 -6.61 -18.00
CA ILE A 436 28.52 -6.46 -16.87
C ILE A 436 28.64 -5.05 -16.33
N LEU A 437 27.49 -4.39 -16.12
CA LEU A 437 27.42 -3.07 -15.53
C LEU A 437 26.88 -3.18 -14.10
N PRO A 438 27.75 -3.18 -13.07
CA PRO A 438 27.32 -3.27 -11.69
C PRO A 438 26.76 -1.94 -11.18
N ASN A 439 26.21 -1.92 -9.96
CA ASN A 439 25.70 -0.72 -9.28
C ASN A 439 24.71 0.09 -10.13
N THR A 440 23.92 -0.59 -10.95
CA THR A 440 22.89 0.03 -11.78
C THR A 440 21.58 0.01 -11.01
N LYS A 441 20.93 1.17 -10.86
CA LYS A 441 19.56 1.23 -10.35
C LYS A 441 18.62 0.85 -11.48
N VAL A 442 17.88 -0.24 -11.30
CA VAL A 442 16.83 -0.69 -12.20
C VAL A 442 15.50 -0.43 -11.51
N SER A 443 14.61 0.31 -12.17
CA SER A 443 13.26 0.62 -11.69
C SER A 443 12.26 -0.08 -12.61
N MET A 444 11.26 -0.74 -12.04
CA MET A 444 10.16 -1.37 -12.75
C MET A 444 8.90 -0.52 -12.58
N LEU A 445 8.40 0.00 -13.69
CA LEU A 445 7.19 0.82 -13.75
C LEU A 445 6.05 0.01 -14.38
N ASP A 446 4.82 0.30 -13.96
CA ASP A 446 3.62 -0.23 -14.63
C ASP A 446 3.32 0.51 -15.94
N GLU A 447 2.21 0.15 -16.60
CA GLU A 447 1.75 0.77 -17.86
C GLU A 447 1.44 2.27 -17.71
N ARG A 448 1.10 2.74 -16.49
CA ARG A 448 0.81 4.15 -16.18
C ARG A 448 2.08 4.93 -15.85
N GLY A 449 3.23 4.27 -15.76
CA GLY A 449 4.51 4.87 -15.38
C GLY A 449 4.71 4.96 -13.86
N GLU A 450 3.85 4.33 -13.06
CA GLU A 450 4.00 4.32 -11.60
C GLU A 450 5.07 3.33 -11.16
N LEU A 451 5.93 3.75 -10.22
CA LEU A 451 7.00 2.91 -9.70
C LEU A 451 6.44 1.75 -8.86
N MET A 452 6.63 0.52 -9.34
CA MET A 452 6.26 -0.70 -8.65
C MET A 452 7.39 -1.21 -7.74
N GLN A 453 8.58 -1.39 -8.30
CA GLN A 453 9.75 -1.97 -7.63
C GLN A 453 11.02 -1.29 -8.14
N ASP A 454 12.04 -1.18 -7.29
CA ASP A 454 13.40 -0.80 -7.73
C ASP A 454 14.46 -1.70 -7.09
N PHE A 455 15.61 -1.78 -7.75
CA PHE A 455 16.72 -2.64 -7.34
C PHE A 455 18.04 -2.00 -7.77
N VAL A 456 19.07 -2.03 -6.91
CA VAL A 456 20.43 -1.65 -7.29
C VAL A 456 21.27 -2.91 -7.46
N THR A 457 21.82 -3.11 -8.65
CA THR A 457 22.55 -4.33 -9.00
C THR A 457 23.88 -4.46 -8.27
N GLY A 458 24.26 -5.69 -7.92
CA GLY A 458 25.58 -5.99 -7.36
C GLY A 458 26.66 -6.10 -8.44
N ASN A 459 27.81 -6.69 -8.07
CA ASN A 459 28.94 -6.88 -8.99
C ASN A 459 28.63 -7.80 -10.19
N ASP A 460 27.59 -8.62 -10.10
CA ASP A 460 27.13 -9.51 -11.16
C ASP A 460 26.10 -8.86 -12.10
N GLY A 461 25.70 -7.61 -11.84
CA GLY A 461 24.71 -6.87 -12.64
C GLY A 461 23.31 -7.46 -12.58
N LYS A 462 23.03 -8.43 -11.70
CA LYS A 462 21.75 -9.14 -11.69
C LYS A 462 20.68 -8.35 -10.96
N PHE A 463 19.46 -8.44 -11.47
CA PHE A 463 18.24 -8.00 -10.80
C PHE A 463 17.14 -9.05 -10.96
N LEU A 464 16.17 -9.01 -10.05
CA LEU A 464 14.98 -9.85 -10.06
C LEU A 464 13.79 -9.00 -9.63
N PHE A 465 12.76 -8.95 -10.45
CA PHE A 465 11.48 -8.31 -10.11
C PHE A 465 10.37 -9.36 -10.10
N ARG A 466 9.38 -9.18 -9.23
CA ARG A 466 8.10 -9.89 -9.38
C ARG A 466 7.30 -9.18 -10.47
N VAL A 467 6.72 -9.94 -11.41
CA VAL A 467 5.82 -9.41 -12.45
C VAL A 467 4.50 -10.17 -12.47
N TYR A 468 3.40 -9.52 -12.76
CA TYR A 468 2.08 -10.12 -12.93
C TYR A 468 1.84 -10.51 -14.40
N GLU A 469 1.00 -11.51 -14.60
CA GLU A 469 0.62 -11.99 -15.93
C GLU A 469 -0.22 -10.98 -16.71
N ASN A 470 -0.15 -11.04 -18.04
CA ASN A 470 -0.97 -10.21 -18.93
C ASN A 470 -0.85 -8.69 -18.72
N GLU A 471 0.32 -8.23 -18.25
CA GLU A 471 0.62 -6.83 -17.99
C GLU A 471 1.80 -6.35 -18.84
N ASP A 472 1.81 -5.04 -19.09
CA ASP A 472 2.91 -4.34 -19.73
C ASP A 472 3.65 -3.49 -18.68
N TYR A 473 4.96 -3.43 -18.83
CA TYR A 473 5.87 -2.80 -17.89
C TYR A 473 6.91 -1.96 -18.63
N ASN A 474 7.48 -0.98 -17.94
CA ASN A 474 8.65 -0.23 -18.39
C ASN A 474 9.79 -0.35 -17.39
N MET A 475 10.91 -0.94 -17.81
CA MET A 475 12.16 -0.95 -17.03
C MET A 475 12.94 0.33 -17.30
N VAL A 476 13.45 0.94 -16.24
CA VAL A 476 14.33 2.12 -16.31
C VAL A 476 15.65 1.78 -15.64
N GLY A 477 16.74 1.77 -16.42
CA GLY A 477 18.11 1.58 -15.92
C GLY A 477 18.84 2.90 -15.80
N GLU A 478 19.39 3.17 -14.62
CA GLU A 478 20.16 4.37 -14.28
C GLU A 478 21.53 3.96 -13.71
N SER A 479 22.61 4.49 -14.28
CA SER A 479 23.97 4.26 -13.80
C SER A 479 24.85 5.48 -14.11
N ASP A 480 25.73 5.84 -13.18
CA ASP A 480 26.58 7.02 -13.29
C ASP A 480 27.47 6.97 -14.55
N GLY A 481 27.36 8.00 -15.40
CA GLY A 481 28.12 8.10 -16.65
C GLY A 481 27.50 7.33 -17.83
N TYR A 482 26.28 6.84 -17.69
CA TYR A 482 25.52 6.16 -18.74
C TYR A 482 24.19 6.88 -18.99
N LEU A 483 23.71 6.83 -20.23
CA LEU A 483 22.37 7.31 -20.57
C LEU A 483 21.33 6.42 -19.89
N VAL A 484 20.32 7.05 -19.29
CA VAL A 484 19.16 6.35 -18.74
C VAL A 484 18.49 5.53 -19.84
N LYS A 485 18.29 4.23 -19.58
CA LYS A 485 17.70 3.30 -20.53
C LYS A 485 16.27 2.94 -20.13
N ARG A 486 15.29 3.28 -20.96
CA ARG A 486 13.94 2.73 -20.89
C ARG A 486 13.78 1.52 -21.79
N GLN A 487 13.14 0.47 -21.28
CA GLN A 487 12.86 -0.75 -22.03
C GLN A 487 11.48 -1.30 -21.65
N ALA A 488 10.58 -1.37 -22.63
CA ALA A 488 9.29 -2.02 -22.46
C ALA A 488 9.46 -3.54 -22.27
N TYR A 489 8.60 -4.12 -21.44
CA TYR A 489 8.53 -5.56 -21.22
C TYR A 489 7.07 -5.98 -21.05
N THR A 490 6.67 -7.08 -21.70
CA THR A 490 5.30 -7.60 -21.61
C THR A 490 5.28 -9.03 -21.06
N THR A 491 4.30 -9.33 -20.21
CA THR A 491 3.97 -10.70 -19.78
C THR A 491 2.75 -11.26 -20.51
N LYS A 492 2.13 -10.49 -21.41
CA LYS A 492 1.00 -10.95 -22.24
C LYS A 492 1.40 -12.17 -23.07
N GLY A 493 0.60 -13.23 -22.96
CA GLY A 493 0.84 -14.50 -23.64
C GLY A 493 1.99 -15.34 -23.07
N LYS A 494 2.54 -14.98 -21.90
CA LYS A 494 3.59 -15.75 -21.21
C LYS A 494 3.06 -16.53 -20.01
N SER A 495 1.74 -16.51 -19.77
CA SER A 495 1.14 -17.26 -18.68
C SER A 495 1.05 -18.75 -18.96
N VAL A 496 1.05 -19.55 -17.90
CA VAL A 496 0.83 -21.00 -17.95
C VAL A 496 -0.58 -21.31 -17.44
N ASP A 497 -1.22 -22.31 -18.05
CA ASP A 497 -2.53 -22.78 -17.60
C ASP A 497 -2.38 -23.51 -16.25
N PRO A 498 -2.97 -22.99 -15.15
CA PRO A 498 -2.86 -23.61 -13.84
C PRO A 498 -3.34 -25.07 -13.79
N SER A 499 -4.29 -25.46 -14.65
CA SER A 499 -4.81 -26.83 -14.70
C SER A 499 -3.77 -27.86 -15.17
N THR A 500 -2.72 -27.40 -15.85
CA THR A 500 -1.62 -28.25 -16.32
C THR A 500 -0.53 -28.47 -15.27
N LEU A 501 -0.57 -27.70 -14.17
CA LEU A 501 0.46 -27.71 -13.14
C LEU A 501 0.24 -28.86 -12.16
N LYS A 502 1.31 -29.62 -11.92
CA LYS A 502 1.31 -30.71 -10.92
C LYS A 502 1.58 -30.19 -9.53
N ASP A 503 2.47 -29.21 -9.42
CA ASP A 503 2.89 -28.65 -8.16
C ASP A 503 1.92 -27.57 -7.70
N LEU A 504 1.71 -27.50 -6.38
CA LEU A 504 0.86 -26.50 -5.75
C LEU A 504 1.40 -25.09 -5.92
N VAL A 505 2.73 -24.96 -5.97
CA VAL A 505 3.45 -23.70 -6.21
C VAL A 505 4.38 -23.89 -7.40
N THR A 506 4.28 -23.00 -8.38
CA THR A 506 5.17 -22.97 -9.55
C THR A 506 5.75 -21.58 -9.69
N ASN A 507 7.08 -21.48 -9.74
CA ASN A 507 7.79 -20.23 -9.98
C ASN A 507 8.28 -20.21 -11.43
N ILE A 508 7.75 -19.28 -12.23
CA ILE A 508 8.16 -19.00 -13.60
C ILE A 508 9.14 -17.84 -13.56
N VAL A 509 10.32 -18.04 -14.15
CA VAL A 509 11.33 -16.99 -14.30
C VAL A 509 11.44 -16.64 -15.78
N LEU A 510 11.31 -15.35 -16.07
CA LEU A 510 11.42 -14.78 -17.39
C LEU A 510 12.72 -13.99 -17.48
N ASP A 511 13.43 -14.13 -18.59
CA ASP A 511 14.72 -13.47 -18.79
C ASP A 511 14.60 -12.15 -19.54
N THR A 512 15.43 -11.19 -19.15
CA THR A 512 15.64 -9.95 -19.90
C THR A 512 17.07 -9.43 -19.76
N LEU A 513 17.47 -8.56 -20.68
CA LEU A 513 18.75 -7.88 -20.65
C LEU A 513 18.49 -6.38 -20.67
N LEU A 514 19.25 -5.62 -19.88
CA LEU A 514 19.18 -4.16 -19.89
C LEU A 514 20.57 -3.61 -20.25
N ILE A 515 20.66 -3.00 -21.43
CA ILE A 515 21.93 -2.49 -21.97
C ILE A 515 21.91 -0.97 -21.90
N LEU A 516 22.84 -0.39 -21.13
CA LEU A 516 22.99 1.05 -20.99
C LEU A 516 24.16 1.55 -21.87
N ASP A 517 23.92 2.67 -22.54
CA ASP A 517 24.90 3.32 -23.38
C ASP A 517 25.75 4.29 -22.58
N LYS A 518 27.07 4.16 -22.65
CA LYS A 518 27.97 5.12 -21.99
C LYS A 518 27.81 6.50 -22.61
N ILE A 519 27.75 7.53 -21.77
CA ILE A 519 27.72 8.92 -22.25
C ILE A 519 29.11 9.23 -22.83
N GLU A 520 29.15 9.55 -24.11
CA GLU A 520 30.36 9.94 -24.82
C GLU A 520 30.12 11.27 -25.54
N ILE A 521 30.88 12.30 -25.15
CA ILE A 521 30.82 13.61 -25.80
C ILE A 521 31.25 13.47 -27.26
N ASN A 522 30.50 14.10 -28.17
CA ASN A 522 30.64 14.06 -29.62
C ASN A 522 30.41 12.69 -30.28
N LYS A 523 29.93 11.68 -29.55
CA LYS A 523 29.44 10.44 -30.18
C LYS A 523 28.16 10.74 -30.96
N ILE A 524 28.12 10.31 -32.22
CA ILE A 524 26.98 10.50 -33.12
C ILE A 524 26.02 9.34 -32.96
N PHE A 525 24.75 9.67 -32.74
CA PHE A 525 23.61 8.77 -32.69
C PHE A 525 22.70 9.09 -33.87
N ALA A 526 22.51 8.13 -34.77
CA ALA A 526 21.60 8.29 -35.89
C ALA A 526 20.14 8.16 -35.41
N LEU A 527 19.27 9.08 -35.83
CA LEU A 527 17.82 8.91 -35.69
C LEU A 527 17.34 8.25 -36.97
N GLU A 528 17.09 6.94 -36.90
CA GLU A 528 16.55 6.21 -38.03
C GLU A 528 15.14 6.74 -38.37
N ASN A 529 14.80 6.79 -39.66
CA ASN A 529 13.43 7.06 -40.14
C ASN A 529 12.83 8.45 -39.87
N ILE A 530 13.62 9.49 -39.59
CA ILE A 530 13.13 10.88 -39.69
C ILE A 530 13.04 11.28 -41.16
N TYR A 531 11.92 10.93 -41.79
CA TYR A 531 11.64 11.31 -43.17
C TYR A 531 11.05 12.72 -43.24
N TYR A 532 11.36 13.41 -44.34
CA TYR A 532 10.73 14.65 -44.74
C TYR A 532 10.24 14.48 -46.17
N ASP A 533 9.09 15.05 -46.51
CA ASP A 533 8.65 15.10 -47.91
C ASP A 533 9.66 15.91 -48.75
N PHE A 534 9.68 15.64 -50.06
CA PHE A 534 10.53 16.37 -51.00
C PHE A 534 10.28 17.88 -50.87
N ASN A 535 11.36 18.65 -50.64
CA ASN A 535 11.35 20.10 -50.38
C ASN A 535 10.53 20.59 -49.17
N LYS A 536 10.17 19.73 -48.23
CA LYS A 536 9.52 20.13 -46.97
C LYS A 536 10.43 19.97 -45.75
N TYR A 537 10.07 20.70 -44.70
CA TYR A 537 10.70 20.70 -43.38
C TYR A 537 9.70 20.41 -42.26
N ASP A 538 8.42 20.17 -42.57
CA ASP A 538 7.40 19.78 -41.60
C ASP A 538 7.68 18.37 -41.06
N ILE A 539 7.45 18.17 -39.76
CA ILE A 539 7.59 16.87 -39.11
C ILE A 539 6.38 16.00 -39.50
N ARG A 540 6.66 14.87 -40.15
CA ARG A 540 5.67 13.84 -40.47
C ARG A 540 5.33 13.02 -39.23
N GLU A 541 4.19 12.33 -39.23
CA GLU A 541 3.77 11.47 -38.10
C GLU A 541 4.78 10.35 -37.77
N ASP A 542 5.41 9.77 -38.80
CA ASP A 542 6.47 8.77 -38.63
C ASP A 542 7.73 9.37 -37.98
N ALA A 543 8.13 10.57 -38.41
CA ALA A 543 9.23 11.33 -37.82
C ALA A 543 8.93 11.80 -36.38
N ALA A 544 7.68 12.15 -36.07
CA ALA A 544 7.23 12.53 -34.74
C ALA A 544 7.46 11.40 -33.73
N THR A 545 7.12 10.16 -34.11
CA THR A 545 7.31 8.98 -33.24
C THR A 545 8.78 8.76 -32.85
N GLU A 546 9.73 9.02 -33.76
CA GLU A 546 11.16 8.90 -33.46
C GLU A 546 11.68 10.10 -32.65
N LEU A 547 11.14 11.30 -32.88
CA LEU A 547 11.45 12.48 -32.07
C LEU A 547 10.92 12.35 -30.65
N ASP A 548 9.77 11.72 -30.44
CA ASP A 548 9.21 11.45 -29.10
C ASP A 548 10.15 10.56 -28.26
N LYS A 549 10.84 9.60 -28.90
CA LYS A 549 11.87 8.80 -28.21
C LYS A 549 13.06 9.66 -27.79
N LEU A 550 13.47 10.62 -28.63
CA LEU A 550 14.53 11.56 -28.28
C LEU A 550 14.08 12.54 -27.18
N VAL A 551 12.84 13.02 -27.21
CA VAL A 551 12.22 13.81 -26.14
C VAL A 551 12.28 13.03 -24.83
N GLN A 552 11.82 11.77 -24.81
CA GLN A 552 11.87 10.95 -23.61
C GLN A 552 13.31 10.75 -23.10
N LEU A 553 14.27 10.51 -23.99
CA LEU A 553 15.69 10.43 -23.64
C LEU A 553 16.18 11.73 -22.98
N LEU A 554 15.78 12.89 -23.48
CA LEU A 554 16.16 14.19 -22.91
C LEU A 554 15.45 14.50 -21.59
N ILE A 555 14.21 14.01 -21.40
CA ILE A 555 13.50 14.06 -20.12
C ILE A 555 14.24 13.20 -19.08
N ASP A 556 14.61 11.99 -19.46
CA ASP A 556 15.28 11.03 -18.56
C ASP A 556 16.72 11.43 -18.21
N ASN A 557 17.37 12.21 -19.08
CA ASN A 557 18.75 12.68 -18.90
C ASN A 557 18.78 14.21 -18.88
N PRO A 558 18.25 14.88 -17.85
CA PRO A 558 18.09 16.34 -17.82
C PRO A 558 19.41 17.12 -17.94
N GLU A 559 20.54 16.51 -17.60
CA GLU A 559 21.89 17.09 -17.59
C GLU A 559 22.56 17.20 -18.97
N ILE A 560 22.07 16.49 -20.00
CA ILE A 560 22.74 16.48 -21.30
C ILE A 560 22.27 17.61 -22.20
N LYS A 561 23.22 18.19 -22.94
CA LYS A 561 23.00 19.12 -24.05
C LYS A 561 23.38 18.44 -25.36
N ILE A 562 22.54 18.56 -26.39
CA ILE A 562 22.75 17.88 -27.67
C ILE A 562 22.80 18.86 -28.84
N GLU A 563 23.53 18.46 -29.89
CA GLU A 563 23.37 19.03 -31.23
C GLU A 563 22.50 18.08 -32.05
N LEU A 564 21.48 18.62 -32.72
CA LEU A 564 20.66 17.92 -33.69
C LEU A 564 21.09 18.35 -35.10
N GLY A 565 21.70 17.41 -35.82
CA GLY A 565 22.28 17.60 -37.14
C GLY A 565 21.42 17.02 -38.24
N SER A 566 21.15 17.78 -39.30
CA SER A 566 20.47 17.26 -40.50
C SER A 566 21.37 17.32 -41.73
N HIS A 567 21.21 16.35 -42.63
CA HIS A 567 22.01 16.15 -43.83
C HIS A 567 21.12 15.98 -45.06
N THR A 568 21.64 16.33 -46.24
CA THR A 568 20.97 16.12 -47.53
C THR A 568 21.78 15.15 -48.40
N ASP A 569 21.16 14.71 -49.50
CA ASP A 569 21.93 14.16 -50.62
C ASP A 569 22.51 15.29 -51.48
N SER A 570 23.13 14.92 -52.61
CA SER A 570 23.83 15.83 -53.51
C SER A 570 23.08 16.14 -54.80
N ILE A 571 21.73 16.15 -54.79
CA ILE A 571 20.94 16.46 -55.99
C ILE A 571 20.97 17.96 -56.31
N ASP A 572 20.69 18.80 -55.32
CA ASP A 572 20.57 20.26 -55.49
C ASP A 572 21.88 20.99 -55.22
N ASP A 573 21.91 22.31 -55.43
CA ASP A 573 23.11 23.10 -55.15
C ASP A 573 23.46 23.13 -53.65
N ASN A 574 24.76 23.25 -53.34
CA ASN A 574 25.25 23.20 -51.97
C ASN A 574 24.60 24.27 -51.06
N SER A 575 24.33 25.47 -51.59
CA SER A 575 23.71 26.55 -50.79
C SER A 575 22.27 26.22 -50.42
N TYR A 576 21.53 25.62 -51.35
CA TYR A 576 20.18 25.12 -51.12
C TYR A 576 20.17 23.97 -50.12
N ASN A 577 21.04 22.97 -50.30
CA ASN A 577 21.18 21.82 -49.41
C ASN A 577 21.51 22.23 -47.97
N LEU A 578 22.38 23.23 -47.80
CA LEU A 578 22.72 23.78 -46.50
C LEU A 578 21.52 24.48 -45.83
N GLN A 579 20.77 25.30 -46.58
CA GLN A 579 19.55 25.94 -46.05
C GLN A 579 18.46 24.92 -45.72
N LEU A 580 18.26 23.91 -46.57
CA LEU A 580 17.26 22.88 -46.38
C LEU A 580 17.54 22.05 -45.13
N SER A 581 18.78 21.57 -44.98
CA SER A 581 19.19 20.82 -43.78
C SER A 581 19.09 21.67 -42.51
N GLN A 582 19.46 22.95 -42.55
CA GLN A 582 19.33 23.85 -41.40
C GLN A 582 17.87 24.00 -40.96
N ARG A 583 16.94 24.23 -41.91
CA ARG A 583 15.50 24.32 -41.60
C ARG A 583 14.94 23.02 -41.02
N ARG A 584 15.42 21.87 -41.48
CA ARG A 584 15.03 20.54 -40.96
C ARG A 584 15.49 20.35 -39.51
N ALA A 585 16.74 20.68 -39.21
CA ALA A 585 17.28 20.62 -37.85
C ALA A 585 16.51 21.55 -36.90
N GLU A 586 16.22 22.78 -37.34
CA GLU A 586 15.41 23.73 -36.56
C GLU A 586 13.98 23.26 -36.35
N SER A 587 13.37 22.62 -37.35
CA SER A 587 12.02 22.07 -37.24
C SER A 587 11.95 20.97 -36.17
N ALA A 588 12.92 20.06 -36.18
CA ALA A 588 13.01 19.01 -35.18
C ALA A 588 13.34 19.55 -33.78
N VAL A 589 14.20 20.58 -33.66
CA VAL A 589 14.41 21.28 -32.37
C VAL A 589 13.13 21.94 -31.88
N ARG A 590 12.38 22.65 -32.75
CA ARG A 590 11.09 23.26 -32.37
C ARG A 590 10.10 22.22 -31.86
N TYR A 591 10.02 21.06 -32.52
CA TYR A 591 9.19 19.94 -32.07
C TYR A 591 9.59 19.51 -30.65
N ILE A 592 10.88 19.26 -30.40
CA ILE A 592 11.39 18.83 -29.10
C ILE A 592 11.12 19.89 -28.00
N VAL A 593 11.26 21.18 -28.32
CA VAL A 593 10.94 22.29 -27.39
C VAL A 593 9.45 22.36 -27.06
N GLN A 594 8.58 22.16 -28.05
CA GLN A 594 7.12 22.14 -27.84
C GLN A 594 6.68 21.01 -26.89
N HIS A 595 7.49 19.96 -26.77
CA HIS A 595 7.28 18.84 -25.84
C HIS A 595 8.02 19.03 -24.50
N GLY A 596 8.43 20.26 -24.16
CA GLY A 596 8.87 20.63 -22.83
C GLY A 596 10.38 20.59 -22.56
N ILE A 597 11.21 20.34 -23.58
CA ILE A 597 12.67 20.41 -23.42
C ILE A 597 13.16 21.86 -23.50
N ALA A 598 13.98 22.27 -22.55
CA ALA A 598 14.55 23.61 -22.51
C ALA A 598 15.41 23.92 -23.76
N PRO A 599 15.20 25.05 -24.45
CA PRO A 599 15.90 25.36 -25.71
C PRO A 599 17.43 25.45 -25.60
N ASP A 600 17.96 25.83 -24.44
CA ASP A 600 19.40 25.94 -24.16
C ASP A 600 20.13 24.58 -24.17
N ARG A 601 19.37 23.48 -24.06
CA ARG A 601 19.86 22.10 -24.18
C ARG A 601 20.02 21.63 -25.63
N LEU A 602 19.61 22.43 -26.62
CA LEU A 602 19.48 22.01 -28.01
C LEU A 602 20.23 22.95 -28.95
N VAL A 603 21.01 22.39 -29.87
CA VAL A 603 21.67 23.13 -30.96
C VAL A 603 21.24 22.53 -32.30
N ALA A 604 20.56 23.31 -33.15
CA ALA A 604 20.22 22.88 -34.51
C ALA A 604 21.37 23.16 -35.49
N LYS A 605 21.77 22.15 -36.28
CA LYS A 605 22.83 22.29 -37.28
C LYS A 605 22.49 21.64 -38.62
N GLY A 606 22.46 22.44 -39.69
CA GLY A 606 22.45 21.95 -41.08
C GLY A 606 23.87 21.65 -41.58
N TYR A 607 24.07 20.48 -42.16
CA TYR A 607 25.34 20.05 -42.77
C TYR A 607 25.30 20.00 -44.30
N GLY A 608 24.14 20.21 -44.91
CA GLY A 608 23.95 20.04 -46.35
C GLY A 608 24.43 18.66 -46.82
N GLU A 609 25.15 18.66 -47.94
CA GLU A 609 25.71 17.46 -48.55
C GLU A 609 27.17 17.19 -48.13
N GLU A 610 27.73 17.99 -47.23
CA GLU A 610 29.18 18.02 -46.94
C GLU A 610 29.69 16.78 -46.18
N LYS A 611 28.80 16.01 -45.55
CA LYS A 611 29.13 14.84 -44.72
C LYS A 611 28.35 13.58 -45.14
N PRO A 612 28.57 13.06 -46.36
CA PRO A 612 27.89 11.85 -46.82
C PRO A 612 28.42 10.60 -46.10
N ILE A 613 27.50 9.71 -45.71
CA ILE A 613 27.82 8.39 -45.12
C ILE A 613 27.74 7.24 -46.13
N ALA A 614 27.17 7.51 -47.31
CA ALA A 614 27.17 6.63 -48.45
C ALA A 614 27.43 7.42 -49.74
N ARG A 615 27.90 6.76 -50.80
CA ARG A 615 28.10 7.45 -52.08
C ARG A 615 26.75 7.85 -52.68
N ASN A 616 26.59 9.12 -53.08
CA ASN A 616 25.38 9.59 -53.77
C ASN A 616 25.28 9.06 -55.22
N THR A 617 26.41 8.61 -55.79
CA THR A 617 26.53 7.97 -57.11
C THR A 617 27.22 6.61 -57.01
N ASN A 618 26.96 5.74 -57.98
CA ASN A 618 27.64 4.46 -58.15
C ASN A 618 29.07 4.68 -58.68
N PRO A 619 29.96 3.67 -58.60
CA PRO A 619 31.33 3.78 -59.13
C PRO A 619 31.41 4.17 -60.62
N ASP A 620 30.37 3.88 -61.40
CA ASP A 620 30.26 4.21 -62.83
C ASP A 620 29.68 5.62 -63.09
N GLY A 621 29.43 6.40 -62.03
CA GLY A 621 28.86 7.75 -62.11
C GLY A 621 27.34 7.79 -62.23
N THR A 622 26.67 6.63 -62.32
CA THR A 622 25.20 6.59 -62.32
C THR A 622 24.62 6.93 -60.96
N ASP A 623 23.34 7.28 -60.95
CA ASP A 623 22.58 7.63 -59.76
C ASP A 623 22.56 6.49 -58.73
N ASN A 624 22.82 6.78 -57.44
CA ASN A 624 22.70 5.79 -56.34
C ASN A 624 21.58 6.15 -55.35
N PRO A 625 20.32 5.79 -55.65
CA PRO A 625 19.17 6.11 -54.79
C PRO A 625 19.30 5.63 -53.35
N VAL A 626 19.88 4.45 -53.15
CA VAL A 626 20.06 3.84 -51.83
C VAL A 626 21.07 4.63 -51.00
N GLY A 627 22.17 5.06 -51.62
CA GLY A 627 23.17 5.91 -50.97
C GLY A 627 22.61 7.28 -50.61
N ARG A 628 21.89 7.92 -51.54
CA ARG A 628 21.22 9.21 -51.28
C ARG A 628 20.20 9.12 -50.15
N GLN A 629 19.40 8.06 -50.11
CA GLN A 629 18.45 7.85 -49.02
C GLN A 629 19.12 7.76 -47.65
N LYS A 630 20.31 7.15 -47.56
CA LYS A 630 21.10 7.12 -46.31
C LYS A 630 21.65 8.50 -45.94
N ASN A 631 21.97 9.33 -46.91
CA ASN A 631 22.50 10.68 -46.66
C ASN A 631 21.41 11.68 -46.24
N ARG A 632 20.15 11.46 -46.64
CA ARG A 632 18.97 12.19 -46.13
C ARG A 632 18.61 11.71 -44.72
N ARG A 633 19.33 12.20 -43.72
CA ARG A 633 19.20 11.76 -42.32
C ARG A 633 19.26 12.90 -41.33
N THR A 634 18.76 12.64 -40.13
CA THR A 634 19.00 13.45 -38.94
C THR A 634 19.75 12.59 -37.91
N GLU A 635 20.69 13.21 -37.23
CA GLU A 635 21.51 12.59 -36.18
C GLU A 635 21.61 13.54 -34.99
N PHE A 636 21.93 13.03 -33.82
CA PHE A 636 22.29 13.87 -32.68
C PHE A 636 23.64 13.47 -32.10
N LYS A 637 24.29 14.41 -31.42
CA LYS A 637 25.48 14.12 -30.61
C LYS A 637 25.40 14.89 -29.30
N ILE A 638 25.97 14.31 -28.25
CA ILE A 638 26.03 14.93 -26.93
C ILE A 638 27.18 15.94 -26.93
N LEU A 639 26.90 17.20 -26.63
CA LEU A 639 27.88 18.28 -26.59
C LEU A 639 28.49 18.45 -25.21
N GLU A 640 27.65 18.46 -24.19
CA GLU A 640 28.03 18.81 -22.82
C GLU A 640 27.19 18.00 -21.83
N ILE A 641 27.76 17.75 -20.65
CA ILE A 641 27.07 17.20 -19.47
C ILE A 641 27.18 18.28 -18.40
N GLY A 642 26.06 18.95 -18.08
CA GLY A 642 26.04 20.08 -17.16
C GLY A 642 25.45 19.73 -15.81
N VAL A 643 25.85 20.46 -14.76
CA VAL A 643 25.05 20.57 -13.53
C VAL A 643 23.96 21.60 -13.82
N ILE A 644 22.87 21.18 -14.48
CA ILE A 644 21.70 22.04 -14.60
C ILE A 644 21.01 21.99 -13.24
N PRO A 645 20.81 23.14 -12.54
CA PRO A 645 20.16 23.14 -11.24
C PRO A 645 18.81 22.47 -11.40
N LYS A 646 18.52 21.45 -10.57
CA LYS A 646 17.14 21.08 -10.28
C LYS A 646 16.45 22.37 -9.83
N THR A 647 15.66 22.99 -10.69
CA THR A 647 14.51 23.75 -10.21
C THR A 647 13.68 22.74 -9.46
N LEU A 648 13.88 22.71 -8.14
CA LEU A 648 12.91 22.19 -7.21
C LEU A 648 11.58 22.76 -7.65
N GLU A 649 10.62 21.89 -7.94
CA GLU A 649 9.21 22.24 -7.90
C GLU A 649 8.99 22.90 -6.54
N SER A 650 8.97 24.23 -6.53
CA SER A 650 8.54 24.98 -5.38
C SER A 650 7.03 24.85 -5.35
N GLU A 651 6.59 24.21 -4.29
CA GLU A 651 5.25 24.23 -3.72
C GLU A 651 4.49 25.52 -4.02
N ASP A 652 3.20 25.34 -4.27
CA ASP A 652 2.16 26.33 -4.35
C ASP A 652 2.43 27.59 -3.52
N VAL A 653 2.69 28.70 -4.21
CA VAL A 653 2.31 30.02 -3.71
C VAL A 653 1.41 30.65 -4.75
N PHE A 654 0.12 30.44 -4.52
CA PHE A 654 -0.98 31.19 -5.12
C PHE A 654 -0.81 32.66 -4.69
N ASP A 655 -0.26 33.49 -5.58
CA ASP A 655 -0.14 34.95 -5.39
C ASP A 655 -1.45 35.61 -5.82
N GLU A 656 -2.37 35.82 -4.86
CA GLU A 656 -3.70 36.40 -5.06
C GLU A 656 -3.70 37.89 -5.44
N ASP A 657 -2.58 38.61 -5.38
CA ASP A 657 -2.61 40.08 -5.40
C ASP A 657 -2.22 40.75 -6.73
N LYS A 658 -2.06 39.99 -7.82
CA LYS A 658 -1.61 40.56 -9.10
C LYS A 658 -2.69 40.84 -10.16
N TYR A 659 -3.97 40.75 -9.82
CA TYR A 659 -5.08 40.99 -10.75
C TYR A 659 -5.72 42.39 -10.69
N PHE A 660 -5.25 43.31 -9.83
CA PHE A 660 -5.87 44.62 -9.67
C PHE A 660 -4.91 45.81 -9.60
N ARG A 661 -3.89 45.92 -10.45
CA ARG A 661 -3.21 47.21 -10.67
C ARG A 661 -2.75 47.42 -12.11
N ASN A 662 -3.63 48.02 -12.87
CA ASN A 662 -3.39 48.96 -13.97
C ASN A 662 -4.42 50.08 -13.68
N ASP A 663 -4.09 51.36 -13.54
CA ASP A 663 -3.46 52.23 -14.53
C ASP A 663 -2.81 53.46 -13.89
N GLY A 664 -1.96 54.14 -14.65
CA GLY A 664 -1.42 55.44 -14.30
C GLY A 664 -2.49 56.55 -14.26
N ASN A 665 -2.52 57.26 -13.13
CA ASN A 665 -2.41 58.72 -12.98
C ASN A 665 -2.33 59.05 -11.50
#